data_AF-A0A8K0C4S4-F1
#
_entry.id   AF-A0A8K0C4S4-F1
#
_cell.length_a   1.000
_cell.length_b   1.000
_cell.length_c   1.000
_cell.angle_alpha   90.00
_cell.angle_beta   90.00
_cell.angle_gamma   90.00
#
_symmetry.space_group_name_H-M   'P 1'
#
loop_
_entity.id
_entity.type
_entity.pdbx_description
1 polymer ?
#
loop_
_entity_poly.entity_id
_entity_poly.type
_entity_poly.pdbx_seq_one_letter_code
_entity_poly.pdbx_strand_id
1 'polypeptide(L)'
;MRETFILPNLEHLLNNTERASDKVVIISIIGKSAYNSGLKVKSIGRIFSPNINKTEEFAIEGFYDEENQIIYLHVHSLLDTDALVKHYDSLIKRCLEENKSDDFLTIYNEIKSTFACILLVLFYVSHIVVLSHPSSTFDVNYIQYFKAIDQIRQKLGSQISNALKDIEGISPEWINNGRPCTPRLLFFFERCPKVVENIKKLEHDVEDRIYHILRKIRIISSTNTSSLFAIPPNEEFVYMSQEGPIDQLGHSVRSLILGCQPSAVVQVQAPYCSKPEGPHNFHNFLQVHIQQARSKGFDDNVTSSRHTQQTPAYFELPTIKHWASACKEIYNLVMKLELLTFVCTDTRFSEQRCLKVLPLALARYQEGLPSHYTRAVHEARLAVALALFSAQARGPLFQQYNTQLIAECQAHWENGRQLCEAASLTGNPCNLPKHSSDQEHCSGVRYIAACDCGRRQGSREDPYSPKQANYTFYQQQSKECGCHALDRIHFSIFQPSIKEYTAATLTDNEEPLSVLSDRSELTPELDRGLVRQPSTTEYLPGMLTLSSPSGLLPHYSSWSLVCLGPSSLYSHNLGLSESHHPGFLNSTNYLLPWDVTVYSKGRTSWPQINKHATRGRRPRSTNSMPQFTVKVFIGVEYECSRGHRFMLAAPDRVLRAAPGSIVKDTGHKIAESDMPLYYPCPCRPGKPLTAQLMRLHVVTPKAPVHCTLNPRVQPAAGAPIFLSTVEGSTALTQSAYWVMRLPYVYVSDKESYPENHSAKLLAGVFGVSEIEQ
;
A
#
# COMPACT_ATOMS: atom_id res chain seq x y z
N MET A 1 -47.64 -43.20 6.69
CA MET A 1 -46.37 -42.71 7.29
C MET A 1 -45.90 -41.58 6.37
N ARG A 2 -45.44 -40.43 6.85
CA ARG A 2 -45.08 -39.30 5.96
C ARG A 2 -43.73 -39.60 5.28
N GLU A 3 -43.73 -39.92 3.99
CA GLU A 3 -42.51 -40.20 3.23
C GLU A 3 -42.00 -38.92 2.56
N THR A 4 -41.11 -38.21 3.25
CA THR A 4 -40.39 -37.03 2.73
C THR A 4 -39.00 -37.43 2.23
N PHE A 5 -38.52 -36.78 1.18
CA PHE A 5 -37.18 -36.97 0.61
C PHE A 5 -36.55 -35.62 0.21
N ILE A 6 -35.25 -35.60 -0.11
CA ILE A 6 -34.54 -34.41 -0.58
C ILE A 6 -33.83 -34.75 -1.89
N LEU A 7 -34.09 -34.02 -2.96
CA LEU A 7 -33.43 -34.25 -4.25
C LEU A 7 -31.91 -33.95 -4.14
N PRO A 8 -31.04 -34.78 -4.75
CA PRO A 8 -31.35 -35.89 -5.67
C PRO A 8 -31.49 -37.27 -5.01
N ASN A 9 -31.53 -37.36 -3.68
CA ASN A 9 -31.62 -38.65 -2.98
C ASN A 9 -33.05 -39.19 -3.01
N LEU A 10 -33.26 -40.16 -3.92
CA LEU A 10 -34.56 -40.77 -4.23
C LEU A 10 -34.61 -42.26 -3.88
N GLU A 11 -33.62 -42.80 -3.17
CA GLU A 11 -33.50 -44.24 -2.89
C GLU A 11 -34.69 -44.78 -2.07
N HIS A 12 -35.19 -43.99 -1.13
CA HIS A 12 -36.36 -44.34 -0.33
C HIS A 12 -37.64 -44.54 -1.15
N LEU A 13 -37.81 -43.80 -2.25
CA LEU A 13 -38.95 -43.95 -3.17
C LEU A 13 -38.83 -45.19 -4.07
N LEU A 14 -37.60 -45.61 -4.39
CA LEU A 14 -37.32 -46.71 -5.32
C LEU A 14 -37.28 -48.08 -4.63
N ASN A 15 -37.03 -48.13 -3.32
CA ASN A 15 -36.88 -49.38 -2.57
C ASN A 15 -38.20 -50.16 -2.36
N ASN A 16 -39.37 -49.53 -2.57
CA ASN A 16 -40.68 -50.20 -2.51
C ASN A 16 -41.15 -50.62 -3.92
N THR A 17 -40.87 -51.87 -4.30
CA THR A 17 -41.09 -52.42 -5.65
C THR A 17 -42.55 -52.41 -6.12
N GLU A 18 -43.53 -52.49 -5.22
CA GLU A 18 -44.96 -52.42 -5.57
C GLU A 18 -45.41 -50.99 -5.96
N ARG A 19 -44.81 -49.96 -5.37
CA ARG A 19 -45.17 -48.54 -5.60
C ARG A 19 -44.49 -47.94 -6.82
N ALA A 20 -43.41 -48.56 -7.29
CA ALA A 20 -42.59 -48.06 -8.40
C ALA A 20 -43.35 -47.96 -9.74
N SER A 21 -44.48 -48.66 -9.87
CA SER A 21 -45.34 -48.69 -11.06
C SER A 21 -46.51 -47.68 -11.02
N ASP A 22 -46.75 -47.00 -9.90
CA ASP A 22 -47.82 -46.03 -9.77
C ASP A 22 -47.59 -44.82 -10.69
N LYS A 23 -48.63 -44.42 -11.41
CA LYS A 23 -48.64 -43.19 -12.22
C LYS A 23 -48.90 -41.99 -11.34
N VAL A 24 -48.02 -41.00 -11.41
CA VAL A 24 -48.04 -39.85 -10.49
C VAL A 24 -48.16 -38.52 -11.20
N VAL A 25 -48.81 -37.56 -10.54
CA VAL A 25 -48.81 -36.15 -10.94
C VAL A 25 -47.77 -35.41 -10.10
N ILE A 26 -46.95 -34.58 -10.74
CA ILE A 26 -45.88 -33.85 -10.06
C ILE A 26 -46.22 -32.36 -9.96
N ILE A 27 -46.22 -31.85 -8.74
CA ILE A 27 -46.54 -30.47 -8.40
C ILE A 27 -45.35 -29.82 -7.70
N SER A 28 -44.79 -28.79 -8.30
CA SER A 28 -43.67 -28.05 -7.74
C SER A 28 -44.09 -26.70 -7.18
N ILE A 29 -43.61 -26.37 -5.99
CA ILE A 29 -43.85 -25.12 -5.29
C ILE A 29 -42.53 -24.34 -5.26
N ILE A 30 -42.54 -23.23 -5.98
CA ILE A 30 -41.41 -22.31 -6.13
C ILE A 30 -41.83 -20.92 -5.65
N GLY A 31 -40.88 -20.00 -5.48
CA GLY A 31 -41.21 -18.61 -5.19
C GLY A 31 -40.46 -18.04 -3.99
N LYS A 32 -41.09 -17.07 -3.32
CA LYS A 32 -40.58 -16.40 -2.11
C LYS A 32 -41.58 -16.58 -0.98
N SER A 33 -41.09 -16.60 0.26
CA SER A 33 -41.92 -16.59 1.46
C SER A 33 -41.63 -15.40 2.38
N ALA A 34 -42.66 -14.94 3.08
CA ALA A 34 -42.51 -13.94 4.13
C ALA A 34 -41.84 -14.52 5.39
N TYR A 35 -41.25 -13.66 6.20
CA TYR A 35 -40.70 -14.03 7.51
C TYR A 35 -41.76 -14.68 8.40
N ASN A 36 -41.39 -15.74 9.11
CA ASN A 36 -42.26 -16.58 9.95
C ASN A 36 -43.41 -17.27 9.21
N SER A 37 -43.35 -17.39 7.87
CA SER A 37 -44.36 -18.15 7.12
C SER A 37 -44.12 -19.66 7.25
N GLY A 38 -42.86 -20.08 7.39
CA GLY A 38 -42.44 -21.49 7.49
C GLY A 38 -42.56 -22.29 6.19
N LEU A 39 -43.60 -22.05 5.38
CA LEU A 39 -43.85 -22.71 4.09
C LEU A 39 -44.39 -21.70 3.06
N LYS A 40 -44.13 -21.94 1.76
CA LYS A 40 -44.61 -21.07 0.67
C LYS A 40 -46.11 -21.17 0.42
N VAL A 41 -46.72 -22.32 0.70
CA VAL A 41 -48.17 -22.54 0.55
C VAL A 41 -48.69 -23.21 1.82
N LYS A 42 -49.32 -22.42 2.68
CA LYS A 42 -49.76 -22.85 4.01
C LYS A 42 -50.86 -23.90 3.97
N SER A 43 -51.73 -23.85 2.97
CA SER A 43 -52.84 -24.81 2.78
C SER A 43 -52.34 -26.23 2.48
N ILE A 44 -51.10 -26.37 1.98
CA ILE A 44 -50.42 -27.65 1.74
C ILE A 44 -49.64 -28.09 3.01
N GLY A 45 -49.52 -27.25 4.04
CA GLY A 45 -48.62 -27.40 5.18
C GLY A 45 -48.83 -28.60 6.10
N ARG A 46 -49.87 -29.42 5.91
CA ARG A 46 -49.95 -30.74 6.56
C ARG A 46 -48.88 -31.71 6.06
N ILE A 47 -48.33 -31.43 4.89
CA ILE A 47 -47.44 -32.32 4.12
C ILE A 47 -45.97 -32.16 4.52
N PHE A 48 -45.51 -30.92 4.74
CA PHE A 48 -44.10 -30.61 4.99
C PHE A 48 -43.87 -30.18 6.44
N SER A 49 -42.75 -30.62 7.04
CA SER A 49 -42.42 -30.26 8.42
C SER A 49 -41.79 -28.86 8.48
N PRO A 50 -42.31 -27.91 9.29
CA PRO A 50 -41.82 -26.53 9.35
C PRO A 50 -40.42 -26.40 9.99
N ASN A 51 -39.96 -27.41 10.74
CA ASN A 51 -38.81 -27.34 11.65
C ASN A 51 -37.62 -28.23 11.25
N ILE A 52 -37.48 -28.62 9.99
CA ILE A 52 -36.24 -29.30 9.60
C ILE A 52 -35.11 -28.27 9.70
N ASN A 53 -34.12 -28.54 10.55
CA ASN A 53 -32.83 -27.84 10.58
C ASN A 53 -32.09 -28.12 9.27
N LYS A 54 -32.50 -27.42 8.21
CA LYS A 54 -31.86 -27.52 6.91
C LYS A 54 -30.53 -26.80 7.00
N THR A 55 -29.46 -27.56 6.89
CA THR A 55 -28.08 -27.08 6.90
C THR A 55 -27.65 -26.51 5.56
N GLU A 56 -28.37 -26.83 4.48
CA GLU A 56 -28.05 -26.44 3.11
C GLU A 56 -28.72 -25.12 2.71
N GLU A 57 -27.98 -24.24 2.02
CA GLU A 57 -28.45 -22.94 1.52
C GLU A 57 -29.62 -23.07 0.51
N PHE A 58 -29.65 -24.19 -0.21
CA PHE A 58 -30.71 -24.54 -1.16
C PHE A 58 -31.05 -26.02 -1.01
N ALA A 59 -32.35 -26.34 -0.96
CA ALA A 59 -32.81 -27.72 -0.90
C ALA A 59 -34.16 -27.87 -1.59
N ILE A 60 -34.38 -28.98 -2.29
CA ILE A 60 -35.70 -29.33 -2.84
C ILE A 60 -36.25 -30.50 -2.03
N GLU A 61 -37.25 -30.19 -1.20
CA GLU A 61 -37.92 -31.18 -0.35
C GLU A 61 -39.07 -31.81 -1.12
N GLY A 62 -39.05 -33.12 -1.27
CA GLY A 62 -40.11 -33.89 -1.90
C GLY A 62 -41.00 -34.59 -0.89
N PHE A 63 -42.27 -34.74 -1.23
CA PHE A 63 -43.22 -35.56 -0.49
C PHE A 63 -44.08 -36.36 -1.46
N TYR A 64 -44.27 -37.65 -1.17
CA TYR A 64 -45.18 -38.50 -1.91
C TYR A 64 -46.48 -38.71 -1.14
N ASP A 65 -47.59 -38.27 -1.75
CA ASP A 65 -48.94 -38.53 -1.28
C ASP A 65 -49.45 -39.83 -1.93
N GLU A 66 -49.41 -40.93 -1.19
CA GLU A 66 -49.86 -42.25 -1.64
C GLU A 66 -51.37 -42.27 -1.95
N GLU A 67 -52.19 -41.60 -1.14
CA GLU A 67 -53.65 -41.61 -1.28
C GLU A 67 -54.07 -40.93 -2.58
N ASN A 68 -53.42 -39.82 -2.89
CA ASN A 68 -53.70 -39.05 -4.10
C ASN A 68 -52.72 -39.32 -5.22
N GLN A 69 -51.71 -40.19 -5.10
CA GLN A 69 -50.65 -40.41 -6.11
C GLN A 69 -50.05 -39.11 -6.66
N ILE A 70 -49.71 -38.17 -5.75
CA ILE A 70 -49.12 -36.87 -6.09
C ILE A 70 -47.74 -36.76 -5.47
N ILE A 71 -46.77 -36.29 -6.25
CA ILE A 71 -45.47 -35.89 -5.73
C ILE A 71 -45.44 -34.37 -5.62
N TYR A 72 -45.27 -33.86 -4.40
CA TYR A 72 -45.07 -32.44 -4.13
C TYR A 72 -43.57 -32.17 -4.00
N LEU A 73 -43.06 -31.16 -4.71
CA LEU A 73 -41.69 -30.68 -4.59
C LEU A 73 -41.71 -29.25 -4.05
N HIS A 74 -41.14 -29.00 -2.89
CA HIS A 74 -41.06 -27.68 -2.28
C HIS A 74 -39.62 -27.18 -2.25
N VAL A 75 -39.35 -26.08 -2.95
CA VAL A 75 -38.04 -25.45 -2.95
C VAL A 75 -37.84 -24.68 -1.66
N HIS A 76 -36.66 -24.80 -1.06
CA HIS A 76 -36.14 -23.92 -0.02
C HIS A 76 -34.92 -23.23 -0.59
N SER A 77 -34.90 -21.91 -0.55
CA SER A 77 -33.83 -21.11 -1.16
C SER A 77 -33.53 -19.88 -0.32
N LEU A 78 -32.37 -19.26 -0.54
CA LEU A 78 -32.03 -17.97 0.08
C LEU A 78 -32.92 -16.78 -0.34
N LEU A 79 -33.88 -17.00 -1.25
CA LEU A 79 -34.95 -16.01 -1.52
C LEU A 79 -36.07 -16.04 -0.49
N ASP A 80 -36.13 -17.07 0.34
CA ASP A 80 -37.03 -17.17 1.49
C ASP A 80 -36.46 -16.37 2.65
N THR A 81 -37.30 -15.55 3.29
CA THR A 81 -36.82 -14.64 4.33
C THR A 81 -36.25 -15.41 5.53
N ASP A 82 -36.87 -16.54 5.90
CA ASP A 82 -36.42 -17.38 7.02
C ASP A 82 -35.07 -18.05 6.73
N ALA A 83 -34.84 -18.51 5.49
CA ALA A 83 -33.58 -19.12 5.09
C ALA A 83 -32.45 -18.08 5.01
N LEU A 84 -32.75 -16.90 4.46
CA LEU A 84 -31.80 -15.80 4.40
C LEU A 84 -31.32 -15.38 5.79
N VAL A 85 -32.23 -15.27 6.76
CA VAL A 85 -31.89 -14.92 8.16
C VAL A 85 -31.04 -16.01 8.80
N LYS A 86 -31.36 -17.29 8.60
CA LYS A 86 -30.58 -18.42 9.13
C LYS A 86 -29.16 -18.47 8.60
N HIS A 87 -28.96 -18.18 7.31
CA HIS A 87 -27.66 -18.25 6.65
C HIS A 87 -26.92 -16.90 6.60
N TYR A 88 -27.49 -15.82 7.17
CA TYR A 88 -26.94 -14.48 7.08
C TYR A 88 -25.50 -14.38 7.59
N ASP A 89 -25.21 -14.96 8.76
CA ASP A 89 -23.86 -14.96 9.34
C ASP A 89 -22.85 -15.72 8.47
N SER A 90 -23.29 -16.83 7.83
CA SER A 90 -22.46 -17.60 6.90
C SER A 90 -22.15 -16.80 5.63
N LEU A 91 -23.14 -16.07 5.10
CA LEU A 91 -22.96 -15.20 3.94
C LEU A 91 -22.00 -14.05 4.25
N ILE A 92 -22.08 -13.46 5.45
CA ILE A 92 -21.13 -12.41 5.88
C ILE A 92 -19.71 -12.98 5.96
N LYS A 93 -19.52 -14.16 6.56
CA LYS A 93 -18.19 -14.79 6.62
C LYS A 93 -17.62 -15.03 5.23
N ARG A 94 -18.42 -15.55 4.29
CA ARG A 94 -18.02 -15.71 2.88
C ARG A 94 -17.62 -14.39 2.22
N CYS A 95 -18.32 -13.29 2.52
CA CYS A 95 -17.94 -11.95 2.04
C CYS A 95 -16.59 -11.46 2.61
N LEU A 96 -16.25 -11.84 3.84
CA LEU A 96 -15.07 -11.32 4.56
C LEU A 96 -13.82 -12.20 4.41
N GLU A 97 -13.97 -13.51 4.26
CA GLU A 97 -12.88 -14.49 4.42
C GLU A 97 -12.46 -15.20 3.11
N GLU A 98 -13.36 -15.39 2.13
CA GLU A 98 -13.16 -16.39 1.06
C GLU A 98 -12.97 -15.87 -0.38
N ASN A 99 -13.13 -14.58 -0.71
CA ASN A 99 -12.98 -14.13 -2.10
C ASN A 99 -12.35 -12.75 -2.33
N LYS A 100 -11.56 -12.65 -3.42
CA LYS A 100 -10.83 -11.45 -3.92
C LYS A 100 -11.74 -10.30 -4.41
N SER A 101 -13.05 -10.38 -4.21
CA SER A 101 -14.01 -9.33 -4.57
C SER A 101 -14.92 -9.06 -3.38
N ASP A 102 -14.66 -7.94 -2.71
CA ASP A 102 -15.27 -7.51 -1.45
C ASP A 102 -16.78 -7.19 -1.51
N ASP A 103 -17.53 -7.69 -2.51
CA ASP A 103 -18.91 -7.27 -2.77
C ASP A 103 -19.93 -8.42 -2.72
N PHE A 104 -20.95 -8.22 -1.87
CA PHE A 104 -22.14 -9.05 -1.74
C PHE A 104 -22.83 -9.35 -3.08
N LEU A 105 -22.79 -8.42 -4.04
CA LEU A 105 -23.44 -8.61 -5.34
C LEU A 105 -22.85 -9.78 -6.15
N THR A 106 -21.57 -10.12 -5.95
CA THR A 106 -20.95 -11.28 -6.59
C THR A 106 -21.53 -12.58 -6.02
N ILE A 107 -21.61 -12.70 -4.70
CA ILE A 107 -22.23 -13.85 -4.03
C ILE A 107 -23.72 -13.93 -4.37
N TYR A 108 -24.41 -12.78 -4.43
CA TYR A 108 -25.82 -12.74 -4.80
C TYR A 108 -26.05 -13.24 -6.24
N ASN A 109 -25.11 -13.05 -7.16
CA ASN A 109 -25.20 -13.62 -8.49
C ASN A 109 -25.07 -15.14 -8.51
N GLU A 110 -24.25 -15.72 -7.63
CA GLU A 110 -24.20 -17.18 -7.43
C GLU A 110 -25.56 -17.68 -6.94
N ILE A 111 -26.12 -17.02 -5.93
CA ILE A 111 -27.45 -17.33 -5.39
C ILE A 111 -28.53 -17.30 -6.47
N LYS A 112 -28.55 -16.23 -7.29
CA LYS A 112 -29.49 -16.11 -8.41
C LYS A 112 -29.30 -17.22 -9.45
N SER A 113 -28.05 -17.56 -9.77
CA SER A 113 -27.72 -18.59 -10.76
C SER A 113 -28.15 -19.97 -10.28
N THR A 114 -27.83 -20.33 -9.03
CA THR A 114 -28.26 -21.59 -8.41
C THR A 114 -29.79 -21.68 -8.37
N PHE A 115 -30.48 -20.60 -7.99
CA PHE A 115 -31.93 -20.57 -8.02
C PHE A 115 -32.51 -20.75 -9.44
N ALA A 116 -31.90 -20.13 -10.46
CA ALA A 116 -32.30 -20.32 -11.86
C ALA A 116 -32.10 -21.76 -12.34
N CYS A 117 -31.01 -22.43 -11.95
CA CYS A 117 -30.79 -23.85 -12.20
C CYS A 117 -31.86 -24.72 -11.54
N ILE A 118 -32.21 -24.45 -10.28
CA ILE A 118 -33.31 -25.14 -9.57
C ILE A 118 -34.64 -24.96 -10.31
N LEU A 119 -34.97 -23.73 -10.73
CA LEU A 119 -36.19 -23.49 -11.52
C LEU A 119 -36.19 -24.33 -12.80
N LEU A 120 -35.06 -24.38 -13.52
CA LEU A 120 -34.95 -25.14 -14.76
C LEU A 120 -35.19 -26.63 -14.53
N VAL A 121 -34.60 -27.23 -13.49
CA VAL A 121 -34.86 -28.63 -13.12
C VAL A 121 -36.36 -28.86 -12.91
N LEU A 122 -37.03 -27.98 -12.16
CA LEU A 122 -38.45 -28.13 -11.85
C LEU A 122 -39.34 -28.00 -13.09
N PHE A 123 -39.01 -27.12 -14.03
CA PHE A 123 -39.74 -27.01 -15.30
C PHE A 123 -39.54 -28.23 -16.22
N TYR A 124 -38.51 -29.05 -16.02
CA TYR A 124 -38.33 -30.32 -16.73
C TYR A 124 -39.07 -31.50 -16.09
N VAL A 125 -39.23 -31.52 -14.76
CA VAL A 125 -39.74 -32.70 -14.04
C VAL A 125 -41.20 -32.59 -13.57
N SER A 126 -41.82 -31.41 -13.70
CA SER A 126 -43.15 -31.13 -13.13
C SER A 126 -44.26 -31.10 -14.18
N HIS A 127 -45.49 -31.37 -13.73
CA HIS A 127 -46.70 -31.11 -14.51
C HIS A 127 -47.29 -29.74 -14.17
N ILE A 128 -47.35 -29.42 -12.88
CA ILE A 128 -47.88 -28.16 -12.37
C ILE A 128 -46.78 -27.48 -11.56
N VAL A 129 -46.58 -26.19 -11.79
CA VAL A 129 -45.64 -25.36 -11.03
C VAL A 129 -46.44 -24.23 -10.41
N VAL A 130 -46.42 -24.13 -9.08
CA VAL A 130 -47.08 -23.07 -8.31
C VAL A 130 -46.02 -22.07 -7.88
N LEU A 131 -46.13 -20.84 -8.36
CA LEU A 131 -45.30 -19.71 -7.96
C LEU A 131 -45.94 -18.96 -6.79
N SER A 132 -45.40 -19.17 -5.59
CA SER A 132 -45.80 -18.44 -4.39
C SER A 132 -45.10 -17.09 -4.27
N HIS A 133 -45.86 -16.06 -3.93
CA HIS A 133 -45.33 -14.74 -3.65
C HIS A 133 -46.02 -14.10 -2.43
N PRO A 134 -45.28 -13.46 -1.51
CA PRO A 134 -45.84 -12.97 -0.25
C PRO A 134 -46.69 -11.69 -0.40
N SER A 135 -46.64 -11.00 -1.54
CA SER A 135 -47.45 -9.81 -1.83
C SER A 135 -48.57 -10.10 -2.82
N SER A 136 -49.50 -9.18 -3.02
CA SER A 136 -50.60 -9.28 -4.00
C SER A 136 -50.21 -8.94 -5.45
N THR A 137 -48.96 -8.57 -5.70
CA THR A 137 -48.46 -8.16 -7.03
C THR A 137 -47.45 -9.15 -7.59
N PHE A 138 -47.48 -9.37 -8.91
CA PHE A 138 -46.50 -10.17 -9.63
C PHE A 138 -45.11 -9.52 -9.62
N ASP A 139 -44.09 -10.29 -9.26
CA ASP A 139 -42.70 -9.84 -9.27
C ASP A 139 -42.08 -9.96 -10.67
N VAL A 140 -41.80 -8.80 -11.26
CA VAL A 140 -41.24 -8.65 -12.61
C VAL A 140 -39.82 -9.24 -12.70
N ASN A 141 -39.11 -9.46 -11.59
CA ASN A 141 -37.79 -10.10 -11.61
C ASN A 141 -37.84 -11.54 -12.15
N TYR A 142 -38.96 -12.25 -12.01
CA TYR A 142 -39.16 -13.58 -12.61
C TYR A 142 -39.05 -13.60 -14.13
N ILE A 143 -39.29 -12.46 -14.81
CA ILE A 143 -39.08 -12.36 -16.26
C ILE A 143 -37.62 -12.58 -16.65
N GLN A 144 -36.68 -12.06 -15.85
CA GLN A 144 -35.25 -12.25 -16.12
C GLN A 144 -34.88 -13.73 -15.98
N TYR A 145 -35.38 -14.39 -14.94
CA TYR A 145 -35.22 -15.83 -14.74
C TYR A 145 -35.83 -16.63 -15.89
N PHE A 146 -37.09 -16.39 -16.25
CA PHE A 146 -37.78 -17.11 -17.34
C PHE A 146 -37.06 -16.99 -18.68
N LYS A 147 -36.56 -15.80 -19.02
CA LYS A 147 -35.77 -15.61 -20.24
C LYS A 147 -34.44 -16.34 -20.19
N ALA A 148 -33.72 -16.27 -19.07
CA ALA A 148 -32.44 -16.93 -18.92
C ALA A 148 -32.58 -18.45 -18.99
N ILE A 149 -33.55 -19.02 -18.26
CA ILE A 149 -33.75 -20.47 -18.23
C ILE A 149 -34.29 -20.99 -19.57
N ASP A 150 -35.13 -20.25 -20.30
CA ASP A 150 -35.57 -20.71 -21.63
C ASP A 150 -34.41 -20.75 -22.64
N GLN A 151 -33.50 -19.78 -22.59
CA GLN A 151 -32.28 -19.82 -23.42
C GLN A 151 -31.38 -21.01 -23.07
N ILE A 152 -31.25 -21.34 -21.78
CA ILE A 152 -30.46 -22.48 -21.31
C ILE A 152 -31.15 -23.79 -21.72
N ARG A 153 -32.47 -23.88 -21.58
CA ARG A 153 -33.30 -25.02 -21.98
C ARG A 153 -33.09 -25.37 -23.46
N GLN A 154 -33.08 -24.37 -24.33
CA GLN A 154 -32.81 -24.55 -25.77
C GLN A 154 -31.39 -25.08 -26.03
N LYS A 155 -30.39 -24.64 -25.25
CA LYS A 155 -29.00 -25.13 -25.36
C LYS A 155 -28.80 -26.54 -24.82
N LEU A 156 -29.49 -26.90 -23.72
CA LEU A 156 -29.34 -28.19 -23.05
C LEU A 156 -30.24 -29.29 -23.62
N GLY A 157 -31.21 -28.95 -24.49
CA GLY A 157 -32.17 -29.90 -25.02
C GLY A 157 -31.52 -31.18 -25.58
N SER A 158 -30.48 -31.06 -26.39
CA SER A 158 -29.79 -32.24 -26.96
C SER A 158 -29.07 -33.09 -25.91
N GLN A 159 -28.46 -32.46 -24.89
CA GLN A 159 -27.76 -33.17 -23.83
C GLN A 159 -28.75 -33.92 -22.92
N ILE A 160 -29.87 -33.29 -22.58
CA ILE A 160 -30.93 -33.91 -21.78
C ILE A 160 -31.60 -35.05 -22.55
N SER A 161 -31.91 -34.86 -23.83
CA SER A 161 -32.43 -35.95 -24.66
C SER A 161 -31.48 -37.13 -24.74
N ASN A 162 -30.17 -36.90 -24.77
CA ASN A 162 -29.20 -38.00 -24.75
C ASN A 162 -29.15 -38.70 -23.38
N ALA A 163 -29.13 -37.95 -22.28
CA ALA A 163 -29.16 -38.53 -20.94
C ALA A 163 -30.43 -39.36 -20.67
N LEU A 164 -31.58 -38.95 -21.23
CA LEU A 164 -32.84 -39.68 -21.09
C LEU A 164 -32.92 -40.95 -21.96
N LYS A 165 -32.17 -41.03 -23.07
CA LYS A 165 -32.12 -42.25 -23.91
C LYS A 165 -31.49 -43.44 -23.18
N ASP A 166 -30.59 -43.17 -22.25
CA ASP A 166 -29.87 -44.20 -21.49
C ASP A 166 -30.78 -44.86 -20.44
N ILE A 167 -31.99 -44.32 -20.19
CA ILE A 167 -32.96 -44.85 -19.24
C ILE A 167 -33.94 -45.78 -19.97
N GLU A 168 -33.98 -47.05 -19.57
CA GLU A 168 -34.92 -48.03 -20.12
C GLU A 168 -36.38 -47.69 -19.75
N GLY A 169 -37.28 -47.73 -20.74
CA GLY A 169 -38.73 -47.64 -20.53
C GLY A 169 -39.36 -46.26 -20.70
N ILE A 170 -38.58 -45.21 -20.99
CA ILE A 170 -39.10 -43.87 -21.30
C ILE A 170 -39.58 -43.80 -22.76
N SER A 171 -40.71 -43.11 -23.01
CA SER A 171 -41.26 -42.95 -24.36
C SER A 171 -40.36 -42.09 -25.26
N PRO A 172 -40.37 -42.31 -26.60
CA PRO A 172 -39.57 -41.52 -27.53
C PRO A 172 -40.00 -40.05 -27.58
N GLU A 173 -41.27 -39.76 -27.28
CA GLU A 173 -41.80 -38.39 -27.24
C GLU A 173 -41.30 -37.63 -26.00
N TRP A 174 -41.21 -38.29 -24.83
CA TRP A 174 -40.57 -37.70 -23.64
C TRP A 174 -39.11 -37.39 -23.96
N ILE A 175 -38.37 -38.35 -24.53
CA ILE A 175 -36.95 -38.19 -24.86
C ILE A 175 -36.74 -37.00 -25.81
N ASN A 176 -37.58 -36.84 -26.82
CA ASN A 176 -37.47 -35.75 -27.79
C ASN A 176 -37.78 -34.37 -27.17
N ASN A 177 -38.76 -34.31 -26.25
CA ASN A 177 -39.15 -33.06 -25.58
C ASN A 177 -38.31 -32.76 -24.32
N GLY A 178 -37.61 -33.75 -23.77
CA GLY A 178 -36.84 -33.68 -22.52
C GLY A 178 -37.67 -33.64 -21.24
N ARG A 179 -39.00 -33.69 -21.32
CA ARG A 179 -39.95 -33.53 -20.19
C ARG A 179 -41.26 -34.30 -20.45
N PRO A 180 -42.02 -34.68 -19.40
CA PRO A 180 -43.27 -35.45 -19.56
C PRO A 180 -44.44 -34.62 -20.11
N CYS A 181 -44.45 -33.31 -19.87
CA CYS A 181 -45.38 -32.38 -20.50
C CYS A 181 -44.82 -30.95 -20.43
N THR A 182 -45.50 -30.00 -21.09
CA THR A 182 -45.23 -28.58 -20.84
C THR A 182 -45.94 -28.18 -19.55
N PRO A 183 -45.22 -27.79 -18.48
CA PRO A 183 -45.85 -27.56 -17.19
C PRO A 183 -46.76 -26.33 -17.21
N ARG A 184 -47.88 -26.38 -16.47
CA ARG A 184 -48.72 -25.22 -16.20
C ARG A 184 -48.15 -24.40 -15.04
N LEU A 185 -48.02 -23.08 -15.25
CA LEU A 185 -47.59 -22.15 -14.20
C LEU A 185 -48.80 -21.48 -13.55
N LEU A 186 -49.02 -21.77 -12.27
CA LEU A 186 -50.07 -21.18 -11.43
C LEU A 186 -49.45 -20.16 -10.46
N PHE A 187 -50.17 -19.09 -10.13
CA PHE A 187 -49.69 -18.05 -9.23
C PHE A 187 -50.46 -18.08 -7.92
N PHE A 188 -49.73 -18.13 -6.80
CA PHE A 188 -50.28 -18.10 -5.46
C PHE A 188 -49.78 -16.85 -4.74
N PHE A 189 -50.70 -15.97 -4.34
CA PHE A 189 -50.37 -14.78 -3.58
C PHE A 189 -50.79 -14.95 -2.12
N GLU A 190 -49.83 -14.89 -1.18
CA GLU A 190 -50.11 -15.11 0.25
C GLU A 190 -50.97 -14.00 0.87
N ARG A 191 -51.01 -12.81 0.26
CA ARG A 191 -51.71 -11.64 0.80
C ARG A 191 -52.67 -11.07 -0.24
N CYS A 192 -53.90 -10.83 0.20
CA CYS A 192 -54.87 -10.00 -0.51
C CYS A 192 -54.78 -8.53 -0.01
N PRO A 193 -54.98 -7.51 -0.88
CA PRO A 193 -55.11 -6.12 -0.45
C PRO A 193 -56.27 -5.92 0.53
N LYS A 194 -56.11 -5.07 1.55
CA LYS A 194 -57.03 -4.93 2.70
C LYS A 194 -58.44 -4.37 2.39
N VAL A 195 -58.73 -3.97 1.14
CA VAL A 195 -59.98 -3.26 0.75
C VAL A 195 -60.54 -3.85 -0.54
N VAL A 196 -60.92 -5.13 -0.53
CA VAL A 196 -61.44 -5.80 -1.73
C VAL A 196 -62.80 -6.41 -1.42
N GLU A 197 -63.85 -5.91 -2.06
CA GLU A 197 -65.22 -6.43 -1.94
C GLU A 197 -65.44 -7.71 -2.75
N ASN A 198 -64.71 -7.90 -3.86
CA ASN A 198 -64.82 -9.06 -4.75
C ASN A 198 -63.44 -9.58 -5.18
N ILE A 199 -63.00 -10.68 -4.57
CA ILE A 199 -61.67 -11.28 -4.81
C ILE A 199 -61.57 -11.92 -6.19
N LYS A 200 -62.62 -12.59 -6.67
CA LYS A 200 -62.61 -13.22 -7.99
C LYS A 200 -62.36 -12.19 -9.10
N LYS A 201 -62.95 -11.00 -8.98
CA LYS A 201 -62.68 -9.91 -9.92
C LYS A 201 -61.21 -9.49 -9.90
N LEU A 202 -60.61 -9.41 -8.71
CA LEU A 202 -59.20 -9.06 -8.56
C LEU A 202 -58.28 -10.17 -9.10
N GLU A 203 -58.61 -11.44 -8.89
CA GLU A 203 -57.90 -12.58 -9.46
C GLU A 203 -57.90 -12.50 -10.99
N HIS A 204 -59.07 -12.31 -11.62
CA HIS A 204 -59.17 -12.13 -13.08
C HIS A 204 -58.40 -10.90 -13.59
N ASP A 205 -58.47 -9.76 -12.88
CA ASP A 205 -57.71 -8.56 -13.26
C ASP A 205 -56.18 -8.81 -13.22
N VAL A 206 -55.72 -9.65 -12.28
CA VAL A 206 -54.30 -10.03 -12.17
C VAL A 206 -53.91 -11.08 -13.20
N GLU A 207 -54.77 -12.05 -13.50
CA GLU A 207 -54.60 -13.01 -14.59
C GLU A 207 -54.39 -12.29 -15.92
N ASP A 208 -55.28 -11.36 -16.26
CA ASP A 208 -55.18 -10.56 -17.47
C ASP A 208 -53.84 -9.80 -17.51
N ARG A 209 -53.45 -9.14 -16.42
CA ARG A 209 -52.17 -8.42 -16.35
C ARG A 209 -50.97 -9.33 -16.57
N ILE A 210 -50.92 -10.47 -15.88
CA ILE A 210 -49.83 -11.44 -16.00
C ILE A 210 -49.76 -11.98 -17.43
N TYR A 211 -50.90 -12.38 -18.00
CA TYR A 211 -50.98 -12.88 -19.37
C TYR A 211 -50.47 -11.84 -20.37
N HIS A 212 -50.92 -10.58 -20.27
CA HIS A 212 -50.47 -9.50 -21.14
C HIS A 212 -48.97 -9.22 -21.01
N ILE A 213 -48.43 -9.23 -19.79
CA ILE A 213 -46.99 -9.06 -19.54
C ILE A 213 -46.19 -10.17 -20.21
N LEU A 214 -46.55 -11.43 -19.97
CA LEU A 214 -45.80 -12.59 -20.47
C LEU A 214 -45.91 -12.72 -22.00
N ARG A 215 -47.07 -12.41 -22.58
CA ARG A 215 -47.28 -12.39 -24.04
C ARG A 215 -46.52 -11.25 -24.71
N LYS A 216 -46.56 -10.03 -24.15
CA LYS A 216 -45.82 -8.87 -24.68
C LYS A 216 -44.32 -9.11 -24.67
N ILE A 217 -43.82 -9.82 -23.65
CA ILE A 217 -42.39 -10.13 -23.48
C ILE A 217 -41.97 -11.37 -24.28
N ARG A 218 -42.91 -12.07 -24.94
CA ARG A 218 -42.70 -13.28 -25.74
C ARG A 218 -42.13 -14.46 -24.95
N ILE A 219 -42.51 -14.60 -23.68
CA ILE A 219 -42.20 -15.81 -22.88
C ILE A 219 -43.15 -16.94 -23.26
N ILE A 220 -44.42 -16.60 -23.56
CA ILE A 220 -45.45 -17.54 -23.98
C ILE A 220 -45.69 -17.34 -25.49
N SER A 221 -45.61 -18.44 -26.24
CA SER A 221 -45.92 -18.51 -27.68
C SER A 221 -47.28 -19.17 -27.92
N SER A 222 -47.82 -19.04 -29.13
CA SER A 222 -49.07 -19.70 -29.53
C SER A 222 -48.96 -21.23 -29.61
N THR A 223 -47.73 -21.77 -29.63
CA THR A 223 -47.41 -23.20 -29.61
C THR A 223 -46.73 -23.56 -28.29
N ASN A 224 -47.25 -24.55 -27.57
CA ASN A 224 -46.77 -24.90 -26.23
C ASN A 224 -45.55 -25.82 -26.22
N THR A 225 -45.34 -26.64 -27.26
CA THR A 225 -44.28 -27.67 -27.31
C THR A 225 -42.87 -27.10 -27.15
N SER A 226 -42.63 -25.92 -27.73
CA SER A 226 -41.34 -25.22 -27.63
C SER A 226 -41.28 -24.17 -26.52
N SER A 227 -42.34 -23.98 -25.73
CA SER A 227 -42.39 -22.96 -24.68
C SER A 227 -41.83 -23.47 -23.34
N LEU A 228 -41.39 -22.58 -22.45
CA LEU A 228 -40.91 -22.97 -21.12
C LEU A 228 -42.05 -23.54 -20.25
N PHE A 229 -43.20 -22.87 -20.21
CA PHE A 229 -44.40 -23.26 -19.48
C PHE A 229 -45.65 -22.76 -20.20
N ALA A 230 -46.79 -23.36 -19.89
CA ALA A 230 -48.10 -22.98 -20.41
C ALA A 230 -48.94 -22.22 -19.35
N ILE A 231 -49.86 -21.39 -19.82
CA ILE A 231 -50.91 -20.76 -18.99
C ILE A 231 -52.26 -21.25 -19.51
N PRO A 232 -53.14 -21.77 -18.64
CA PRO A 232 -54.43 -22.27 -19.08
C PRO A 232 -55.33 -21.11 -19.55
N PRO A 233 -55.98 -21.22 -20.72
CA PRO A 233 -56.75 -20.11 -21.29
C PRO A 233 -58.18 -19.99 -20.72
N ASN A 234 -58.76 -21.08 -20.24
CA ASN A 234 -60.17 -21.16 -19.83
C ASN A 234 -60.35 -21.52 -18.34
N GLU A 235 -59.25 -21.61 -17.59
CA GLU A 235 -59.27 -21.95 -16.16
C GLU A 235 -58.60 -20.85 -15.36
N GLU A 236 -59.08 -20.66 -14.13
CA GLU A 236 -58.43 -19.80 -13.15
C GLU A 236 -56.98 -20.28 -12.93
N PHE A 237 -56.00 -19.38 -12.99
CA PHE A 237 -54.58 -19.68 -12.76
C PHE A 237 -53.91 -18.77 -11.72
N VAL A 238 -54.64 -17.80 -11.18
CA VAL A 238 -54.22 -16.98 -10.03
C VAL A 238 -55.10 -17.26 -8.84
N TYR A 239 -54.48 -17.50 -7.69
CA TYR A 239 -55.17 -17.62 -6.41
C TYR A 239 -54.63 -16.61 -5.40
N MET A 240 -55.52 -15.86 -4.74
CA MET A 240 -55.17 -14.93 -3.66
C MET A 240 -55.66 -15.44 -2.30
N SER A 241 -54.72 -15.71 -1.40
CA SER A 241 -55.03 -16.12 -0.03
C SER A 241 -55.69 -14.98 0.75
N GLN A 242 -56.84 -15.28 1.35
CA GLN A 242 -57.48 -14.45 2.37
C GLN A 242 -56.89 -14.70 3.76
N GLU A 243 -56.16 -15.81 3.95
CA GLU A 243 -55.53 -16.13 5.22
C GLU A 243 -54.37 -15.16 5.46
N GLY A 244 -54.53 -14.28 6.46
CA GLY A 244 -53.47 -13.38 6.89
C GLY A 244 -52.25 -14.12 7.48
N PRO A 245 -51.14 -13.42 7.75
CA PRO A 245 -50.04 -14.01 8.52
C PRO A 245 -50.57 -14.53 9.86
N ILE A 246 -50.48 -15.83 10.07
CA ILE A 246 -50.93 -16.49 11.31
C ILE A 246 -49.95 -16.09 12.41
N ASP A 247 -50.38 -15.17 13.27
CA ASP A 247 -49.76 -14.98 14.57
C ASP A 247 -50.03 -16.25 15.39
N GLN A 248 -49.08 -17.20 15.41
CA GLN A 248 -49.24 -18.48 16.11
C GLN A 248 -49.51 -18.28 17.60
N LEU A 249 -48.83 -17.31 18.20
CA LEU A 249 -49.01 -16.95 19.60
C LEU A 249 -50.39 -16.30 19.77
N GLY A 250 -50.73 -15.32 18.95
CA GLY A 250 -52.03 -14.66 18.99
C GLY A 250 -53.21 -15.61 18.73
N HIS A 251 -53.06 -16.59 17.84
CA HIS A 251 -54.05 -17.63 17.60
C HIS A 251 -54.18 -18.55 18.81
N SER A 252 -53.06 -19.01 19.38
CA SER A 252 -53.07 -19.83 20.60
C SER A 252 -53.69 -19.09 21.79
N VAL A 253 -53.37 -17.81 21.95
CA VAL A 253 -53.96 -16.93 22.98
C VAL A 253 -55.46 -16.72 22.74
N ARG A 254 -55.90 -16.47 21.50
CA ARG A 254 -57.32 -16.36 21.17
C ARG A 254 -58.08 -17.66 21.42
N SER A 255 -57.51 -18.81 21.03
CA SER A 255 -58.09 -20.12 21.28
C SER A 255 -58.17 -20.44 22.77
N LEU A 256 -57.18 -20.02 23.56
CA LEU A 256 -57.22 -20.09 25.02
C LEU A 256 -58.34 -19.21 25.60
N ILE A 257 -58.43 -17.95 25.16
CA ILE A 257 -59.48 -17.00 25.59
C ILE A 257 -60.88 -17.56 25.30
N LEU A 258 -61.08 -18.11 24.09
CA LEU A 258 -62.33 -18.75 23.68
C LEU A 258 -62.61 -20.02 24.50
N GLY A 259 -61.57 -20.82 24.78
CA GLY A 259 -61.67 -22.04 25.57
C GLY A 259 -62.00 -21.80 27.05
N CYS A 260 -61.70 -20.62 27.58
CA CYS A 260 -62.07 -20.24 28.95
C CYS A 260 -63.52 -19.75 29.11
N GLN A 261 -64.31 -19.68 28.03
CA GLN A 261 -65.73 -19.29 28.12
C GLN A 261 -66.61 -20.44 28.63
N PRO A 262 -67.53 -20.21 29.59
CA PRO A 262 -68.43 -21.25 30.08
C PRO A 262 -69.32 -21.73 28.92
N SER A 263 -69.31 -23.05 28.67
CA SER A 263 -69.92 -23.77 27.53
C SER A 263 -69.05 -24.00 26.30
N ALA A 264 -67.79 -23.54 26.25
CA ALA A 264 -66.90 -23.83 25.14
C ALA A 264 -66.25 -25.23 25.25
N VAL A 265 -66.48 -26.09 24.25
CA VAL A 265 -65.70 -27.32 24.07
C VAL A 265 -64.40 -26.94 23.37
N VAL A 266 -63.27 -27.06 24.07
CA VAL A 266 -61.95 -26.82 23.46
C VAL A 266 -61.63 -27.97 22.50
N GLN A 267 -61.96 -27.80 21.22
CA GLN A 267 -61.33 -28.59 20.16
C GLN A 267 -59.99 -27.94 19.83
N VAL A 268 -58.91 -28.44 20.45
CA VAL A 268 -57.54 -28.10 20.03
C VAL A 268 -57.29 -28.75 18.67
N GLN A 269 -57.63 -28.05 17.60
CA GLN A 269 -57.21 -28.44 16.26
C GLN A 269 -55.76 -28.01 16.06
N ALA A 270 -54.92 -28.92 15.56
CA ALA A 270 -53.51 -28.63 15.27
C ALA A 270 -53.39 -27.33 14.45
N PRO A 271 -52.31 -26.54 14.59
CA PRO A 271 -52.17 -25.17 14.05
C PRO A 271 -52.20 -25.05 12.50
N TYR A 272 -52.42 -26.17 11.79
CA TYR A 272 -52.62 -26.28 10.33
C TYR A 272 -54.00 -26.86 9.98
N CYS A 273 -54.97 -26.69 10.88
CA CYS A 273 -56.29 -27.30 10.80
C CYS A 273 -57.37 -26.23 10.85
N SER A 274 -57.31 -25.26 9.95
CA SER A 274 -58.55 -24.69 9.40
C SER A 274 -59.22 -25.80 8.59
N LYS A 275 -60.33 -26.35 9.08
CA LYS A 275 -61.28 -26.99 8.15
C LYS A 275 -61.77 -25.89 7.20
N PRO A 276 -61.74 -26.11 5.88
CA PRO A 276 -62.14 -25.10 4.92
C PRO A 276 -63.67 -25.00 4.93
N GLU A 277 -64.23 -23.96 5.55
CA GLU A 277 -65.69 -23.74 5.58
C GLU A 277 -66.16 -22.74 4.50
N GLY A 278 -65.31 -22.42 3.51
CA GLY A 278 -65.64 -21.51 2.40
C GLY A 278 -65.51 -22.15 1.01
N PRO A 279 -66.26 -21.67 0.00
CA PRO A 279 -66.15 -22.14 -1.40
C PRO A 279 -64.83 -21.74 -2.08
N HIS A 280 -64.14 -20.70 -1.59
CA HIS A 280 -62.84 -20.24 -2.09
C HIS A 280 -61.72 -20.91 -1.29
N ASN A 281 -61.22 -22.05 -1.79
CA ASN A 281 -60.17 -22.84 -1.16
C ASN A 281 -59.09 -23.19 -2.20
N PHE A 282 -57.83 -23.03 -1.82
CA PHE A 282 -56.69 -23.39 -2.66
C PHE A 282 -56.69 -24.86 -3.08
N HIS A 283 -57.17 -25.78 -2.23
CA HIS A 283 -57.27 -27.20 -2.61
C HIS A 283 -58.22 -27.41 -3.79
N ASN A 284 -59.39 -26.76 -3.76
CA ASN A 284 -60.37 -26.85 -4.85
C ASN A 284 -59.82 -26.26 -6.15
N PHE A 285 -59.12 -25.12 -6.05
CA PHE A 285 -58.42 -24.49 -7.17
C PHE A 285 -57.40 -25.44 -7.80
N LEU A 286 -56.53 -26.06 -6.99
CA LEU A 286 -55.50 -26.98 -7.49
C LEU A 286 -56.10 -28.30 -8.03
N GLN A 287 -57.18 -28.80 -7.42
CA GLN A 287 -57.83 -30.05 -7.79
C GLN A 287 -58.37 -30.04 -9.22
N VAL A 288 -58.83 -28.88 -9.73
CA VAL A 288 -59.26 -28.73 -11.13
C VAL A 288 -58.13 -29.11 -12.09
N HIS A 289 -56.93 -28.56 -11.87
CA HIS A 289 -55.78 -28.84 -12.73
C HIS A 289 -55.25 -30.27 -12.56
N ILE A 290 -55.26 -30.81 -11.32
CA ILE A 290 -54.87 -32.20 -11.06
C ILE A 290 -55.79 -33.18 -11.80
N GLN A 291 -57.10 -32.96 -11.74
CA GLN A 291 -58.08 -33.82 -12.39
C GLN A 291 -57.94 -33.80 -13.91
N GLN A 292 -57.57 -32.65 -14.48
CA GLN A 292 -57.30 -32.54 -15.90
C GLN A 292 -56.01 -33.24 -16.33
N ALA A 293 -54.94 -33.08 -15.55
CA ALA A 293 -53.69 -33.81 -15.75
C ALA A 293 -53.92 -35.32 -15.79
N ARG A 294 -54.83 -35.84 -14.95
CA ARG A 294 -55.16 -37.26 -14.89
C ARG A 294 -56.01 -37.79 -16.02
N SER A 295 -56.88 -36.94 -16.57
CA SER A 295 -57.92 -37.38 -17.51
C SER A 295 -57.56 -37.08 -18.96
N LYS A 296 -57.37 -35.81 -19.30
CA LYS A 296 -57.25 -35.33 -20.69
C LYS A 296 -55.84 -34.86 -21.05
N GLY A 297 -54.99 -34.60 -20.06
CA GLY A 297 -53.74 -33.88 -20.27
C GLY A 297 -53.96 -32.38 -20.51
N PHE A 298 -52.88 -31.63 -20.69
CA PHE A 298 -52.93 -30.17 -20.89
C PHE A 298 -52.87 -29.81 -22.37
N ASP A 299 -53.97 -29.30 -22.93
CA ASP A 299 -54.01 -28.73 -24.28
C ASP A 299 -54.33 -27.23 -24.25
N ASP A 300 -53.33 -26.45 -23.83
CA ASP A 300 -53.46 -24.99 -23.66
C ASP A 300 -53.07 -24.21 -24.92
N ASN A 301 -53.10 -24.82 -26.11
CA ASN A 301 -52.66 -24.14 -27.32
C ASN A 301 -53.71 -23.10 -27.76
N VAL A 302 -53.34 -21.81 -27.74
CA VAL A 302 -54.23 -20.72 -28.16
C VAL A 302 -53.92 -20.34 -29.62
N THR A 303 -54.50 -21.08 -30.57
CA THR A 303 -54.41 -20.75 -32.01
C THR A 303 -55.72 -20.13 -32.51
N SER A 304 -55.63 -18.91 -33.08
CA SER A 304 -56.77 -18.20 -33.67
C SER A 304 -57.13 -18.67 -35.09
N SER A 305 -56.43 -19.69 -35.63
CA SER A 305 -56.57 -20.13 -37.03
C SER A 305 -57.49 -21.35 -37.14
N ARG A 306 -58.64 -21.18 -37.78
CA ARG A 306 -59.63 -22.25 -38.08
C ARG A 306 -59.13 -23.29 -39.10
N HIS A 307 -57.90 -23.17 -39.61
CA HIS A 307 -57.38 -23.98 -40.73
C HIS A 307 -56.15 -24.83 -40.42
N THR A 308 -55.76 -24.98 -39.15
CA THR A 308 -54.64 -25.87 -38.77
C THR A 308 -55.20 -27.01 -37.92
N GLN A 309 -55.00 -28.27 -38.35
CA GLN A 309 -55.36 -29.44 -37.55
C GLN A 309 -54.63 -29.34 -36.20
N GLN A 310 -55.38 -29.30 -35.09
CA GLN A 310 -54.83 -29.29 -33.74
C GLN A 310 -54.10 -30.62 -33.49
N THR A 311 -52.78 -30.64 -33.55
CA THR A 311 -52.01 -31.71 -32.94
C THR A 311 -52.08 -31.53 -31.42
N PRO A 312 -52.62 -32.50 -30.66
CA PRO A 312 -52.74 -32.36 -29.21
C PRO A 312 -51.35 -32.17 -28.60
N ALA A 313 -51.25 -31.33 -27.57
CA ALA A 313 -50.00 -31.15 -26.86
C ALA A 313 -49.56 -32.47 -26.19
N TYR A 314 -48.28 -32.79 -26.31
CA TYR A 314 -47.70 -33.99 -25.71
C TYR A 314 -47.84 -33.98 -24.18
N PHE A 315 -48.35 -35.08 -23.64
CA PHE A 315 -48.59 -35.26 -22.22
C PHE A 315 -48.45 -36.74 -21.84
N GLU A 316 -47.63 -37.02 -20.83
CA GLU A 316 -47.41 -38.37 -20.31
C GLU A 316 -47.46 -38.37 -18.78
N LEU A 317 -48.15 -39.36 -18.20
CA LEU A 317 -48.13 -39.62 -16.76
C LEU A 317 -47.00 -40.60 -16.42
N PRO A 318 -45.91 -40.14 -15.79
CA PRO A 318 -44.77 -40.99 -15.50
C PRO A 318 -45.07 -41.92 -14.33
N THR A 319 -44.41 -43.09 -14.32
CA THR A 319 -44.35 -43.90 -13.10
C THR A 319 -43.29 -43.36 -12.16
N ILE A 320 -43.39 -43.66 -10.86
CA ILE A 320 -42.41 -43.22 -9.86
C ILE A 320 -40.98 -43.62 -10.25
N LYS A 321 -40.79 -44.85 -10.77
CA LYS A 321 -39.47 -45.33 -11.22
C LYS A 321 -38.89 -44.46 -12.34
N HIS A 322 -39.64 -44.27 -13.42
CA HIS A 322 -39.16 -43.49 -14.57
C HIS A 322 -38.95 -42.03 -14.21
N TRP A 323 -39.87 -41.45 -13.41
CA TRP A 323 -39.74 -40.08 -12.92
C TRP A 323 -38.48 -39.90 -12.06
N ALA A 324 -38.24 -40.81 -11.11
CA ALA A 324 -37.08 -40.71 -10.22
C ALA A 324 -35.75 -40.83 -10.97
N SER A 325 -35.64 -41.78 -11.90
CA SER A 325 -34.46 -41.94 -12.77
C SER A 325 -34.22 -40.70 -13.63
N ALA A 326 -35.25 -40.22 -14.32
CA ALA A 326 -35.15 -39.02 -15.16
C ALA A 326 -34.81 -37.77 -14.34
N CYS A 327 -35.44 -37.60 -13.17
CA CYS A 327 -35.19 -36.46 -12.29
C CYS A 327 -33.74 -36.44 -11.79
N LYS A 328 -33.16 -37.60 -11.44
CA LYS A 328 -31.78 -37.70 -10.98
C LYS A 328 -30.78 -37.28 -12.05
N GLU A 329 -30.95 -37.76 -13.28
CA GLU A 329 -30.07 -37.40 -14.40
C GLU A 329 -30.19 -35.92 -14.78
N ILE A 330 -31.42 -35.39 -14.85
CA ILE A 330 -31.67 -33.98 -15.15
C ILE A 330 -31.07 -33.07 -14.05
N TYR A 331 -31.28 -33.44 -12.77
CA TYR A 331 -30.72 -32.69 -11.65
C TYR A 331 -29.18 -32.64 -11.73
N ASN A 332 -28.54 -33.79 -11.95
CA ASN A 332 -27.09 -33.88 -12.04
C ASN A 332 -26.50 -33.09 -13.20
N LEU A 333 -27.20 -33.03 -14.34
CA LEU A 333 -26.76 -32.29 -15.52
C LEU A 333 -26.91 -30.78 -15.33
N VAL A 334 -28.05 -30.33 -14.82
CA VAL A 334 -28.36 -28.90 -14.66
C VAL A 334 -27.61 -28.27 -13.49
N MET A 335 -27.45 -28.98 -12.37
CA MET A 335 -26.71 -28.43 -11.22
C MET A 335 -25.20 -28.34 -11.42
N LYS A 336 -24.65 -29.00 -12.45
CA LYS A 336 -23.23 -28.87 -12.84
C LYS A 336 -22.93 -27.62 -13.68
N LEU A 337 -23.95 -26.86 -14.08
CA LEU A 337 -23.75 -25.67 -14.90
C LEU A 337 -23.04 -24.57 -14.09
N GLU A 338 -22.05 -23.94 -14.71
CA GLU A 338 -21.37 -22.76 -14.15
C GLU A 338 -22.31 -21.54 -14.07
N LEU A 339 -21.80 -20.46 -13.48
CA LEU A 339 -22.51 -19.21 -13.25
C LEU A 339 -23.27 -18.72 -14.51
N LEU A 340 -24.56 -18.47 -14.35
CA LEU A 340 -25.43 -18.04 -15.44
C LEU A 340 -25.27 -16.54 -15.68
N THR A 341 -24.32 -16.19 -16.55
CA THR A 341 -23.94 -14.81 -16.88
C THR A 341 -25.11 -13.92 -17.32
N PHE A 342 -26.18 -14.48 -17.89
CA PHE A 342 -27.39 -13.74 -18.27
C PHE A 342 -28.17 -13.15 -17.09
N VAL A 343 -28.08 -13.77 -15.92
CA VAL A 343 -28.77 -13.33 -14.69
C VAL A 343 -27.91 -12.32 -13.90
N CYS A 344 -26.62 -12.26 -14.21
CA CYS A 344 -25.60 -11.45 -13.53
C CYS A 344 -25.50 -10.04 -14.12
N THR A 345 -26.60 -9.28 -14.11
CA THR A 345 -26.66 -7.96 -14.76
C THR A 345 -25.70 -6.94 -14.14
N ASP A 346 -25.55 -6.97 -12.82
CA ASP A 346 -24.85 -5.94 -12.04
C ASP A 346 -23.33 -6.06 -12.19
N THR A 347 -22.79 -7.28 -12.15
CA THR A 347 -21.36 -7.55 -12.39
C THR A 347 -20.99 -7.26 -13.84
N ARG A 348 -21.82 -7.64 -14.81
CA ARG A 348 -21.57 -7.34 -16.23
C ARG A 348 -21.59 -5.83 -16.50
N PHE A 349 -22.50 -5.10 -15.88
CA PHE A 349 -22.52 -3.64 -15.97
C PHE A 349 -21.24 -3.05 -15.36
N SER A 350 -20.85 -3.51 -14.17
CA SER A 350 -19.62 -3.08 -13.49
C SER A 350 -18.38 -3.33 -14.35
N GLU A 351 -18.27 -4.52 -14.93
CA GLU A 351 -17.17 -4.91 -15.81
C GLU A 351 -17.06 -3.98 -17.01
N GLN A 352 -18.16 -3.80 -17.75
CA GLN A 352 -18.20 -2.94 -18.94
C GLN A 352 -17.85 -1.48 -18.62
N ARG A 353 -18.31 -0.99 -17.46
CA ARG A 353 -17.97 0.37 -17.01
C ARG A 353 -16.50 0.48 -16.64
N CYS A 354 -15.94 -0.48 -15.89
CA CYS A 354 -14.53 -0.47 -15.51
C CYS A 354 -13.61 -0.60 -16.74
N LEU A 355 -13.91 -1.51 -17.65
CA LEU A 355 -13.17 -1.70 -18.91
C LEU A 355 -13.16 -0.44 -19.77
N LYS A 356 -14.26 0.33 -19.78
CA LYS A 356 -14.32 1.59 -20.52
C LYS A 356 -13.48 2.69 -19.86
N VAL A 357 -13.50 2.78 -18.53
CA VAL A 357 -12.84 3.87 -17.77
C VAL A 357 -11.35 3.62 -17.57
N LEU A 358 -10.91 2.37 -17.43
CA LEU A 358 -9.51 2.00 -17.23
C LEU A 358 -8.54 2.65 -18.25
N PRO A 359 -8.75 2.55 -19.58
CA PRO A 359 -7.85 3.18 -20.55
C PRO A 359 -7.85 4.71 -20.46
N LEU A 360 -8.96 5.34 -20.06
CA LEU A 360 -9.04 6.79 -19.84
C LEU A 360 -8.19 7.22 -18.64
N ALA A 361 -8.22 6.45 -17.55
CA ALA A 361 -7.41 6.70 -16.36
C ALA A 361 -5.91 6.51 -16.65
N LEU A 362 -5.55 5.47 -17.41
CA LEU A 362 -4.18 5.22 -17.84
C LEU A 362 -3.67 6.33 -18.77
N ALA A 363 -4.47 6.78 -19.73
CA ALA A 363 -4.11 7.90 -20.59
C ALA A 363 -3.88 9.18 -19.77
N ARG A 364 -4.72 9.42 -18.75
CA ARG A 364 -4.56 10.57 -17.84
C ARG A 364 -3.29 10.49 -16.99
N TYR A 365 -2.90 9.30 -16.56
CA TYR A 365 -1.63 9.07 -15.87
C TYR A 365 -0.44 9.39 -16.79
N GLN A 366 -0.48 8.93 -18.04
CA GLN A 366 0.61 9.06 -19.01
C GLN A 366 0.77 10.47 -19.60
N GLU A 367 -0.22 11.34 -19.42
CA GLU A 367 -0.26 12.67 -20.02
C GLU A 367 0.80 13.63 -19.44
N GLY A 368 1.73 14.06 -20.30
CA GLY A 368 2.72 15.08 -19.96
C GLY A 368 3.79 14.60 -18.96
N LEU A 369 4.10 13.30 -18.95
CA LEU A 369 5.17 12.74 -18.13
C LEU A 369 6.56 12.99 -18.77
N PRO A 370 7.58 13.36 -17.96
CA PRO A 370 8.97 13.34 -18.40
C PRO A 370 9.46 11.93 -18.80
N SER A 371 10.63 11.86 -19.47
CA SER A 371 11.26 10.58 -19.81
C SER A 371 11.60 9.76 -18.55
N HIS A 372 12.15 10.42 -17.54
CA HIS A 372 12.46 9.84 -16.24
C HIS A 372 11.94 10.75 -15.13
N TYR A 373 11.37 10.17 -14.07
CA TYR A 373 10.79 10.93 -12.96
C TYR A 373 10.86 10.16 -11.63
N THR A 374 10.75 10.92 -10.54
CA THR A 374 10.82 10.43 -9.16
C THR A 374 9.53 9.74 -8.73
N ARG A 375 9.60 8.99 -7.63
CA ARG A 375 8.46 8.36 -6.97
C ARG A 375 7.40 9.36 -6.57
N ALA A 376 7.79 10.54 -6.10
CA ALA A 376 6.83 11.60 -5.73
C ALA A 376 5.96 12.03 -6.93
N VAL A 377 6.55 12.12 -8.13
CA VAL A 377 5.79 12.44 -9.36
C VAL A 377 4.90 11.27 -9.76
N HIS A 378 5.39 10.03 -9.65
CA HIS A 378 4.59 8.82 -9.87
C HIS A 378 3.35 8.80 -8.98
N GLU A 379 3.51 8.95 -7.66
CA GLU A 379 2.43 8.91 -6.68
C GLU A 379 1.41 10.03 -6.90
N ALA A 380 1.87 11.25 -7.18
CA ALA A 380 0.97 12.37 -7.51
C ALA A 380 0.13 12.09 -8.77
N ARG A 381 0.74 11.49 -9.80
CA ARG A 381 0.04 11.17 -11.06
C ARG A 381 -0.89 9.99 -10.92
N LEU A 382 -0.49 8.97 -10.16
CA LEU A 382 -1.32 7.83 -9.81
C LEU A 382 -2.57 8.28 -9.03
N ALA A 383 -2.41 9.18 -8.06
CA ALA A 383 -3.53 9.73 -7.30
C ALA A 383 -4.58 10.43 -8.21
N VAL A 384 -4.12 11.18 -9.23
CA VAL A 384 -5.01 11.81 -10.22
C VAL A 384 -5.75 10.77 -11.07
N ALA A 385 -5.06 9.72 -11.51
CA ALA A 385 -5.67 8.64 -12.29
C ALA A 385 -6.71 7.86 -11.46
N LEU A 386 -6.40 7.56 -10.20
CA LEU A 386 -7.31 6.90 -9.26
C LEU A 386 -8.53 7.78 -8.95
N ALA A 387 -8.35 9.09 -8.82
CA ALA A 387 -9.47 10.02 -8.64
C ALA A 387 -10.41 10.01 -9.87
N LEU A 388 -9.87 9.97 -11.09
CA LEU A 388 -10.68 9.84 -12.31
C LEU A 388 -11.39 8.49 -12.37
N PHE A 389 -10.67 7.41 -12.05
CA PHE A 389 -11.23 6.05 -12.06
C PHE A 389 -12.37 5.92 -11.05
N SER A 390 -12.15 6.34 -9.80
CA SER A 390 -13.16 6.38 -8.74
C SER A 390 -14.29 7.37 -9.00
N ALA A 391 -14.15 8.35 -9.90
CA ALA A 391 -15.25 9.22 -10.30
C ALA A 391 -16.22 8.53 -11.28
N GLN A 392 -15.71 7.69 -12.19
CA GLN A 392 -16.50 7.18 -13.34
C GLN A 392 -16.80 5.67 -13.30
N ALA A 393 -15.93 4.87 -12.69
CA ALA A 393 -16.11 3.42 -12.54
C ALA A 393 -16.98 3.11 -11.31
N ARG A 394 -17.86 2.11 -11.43
CA ARG A 394 -18.83 1.74 -10.38
C ARG A 394 -19.12 0.24 -10.44
N GLY A 395 -19.49 -0.32 -9.29
CA GLY A 395 -20.00 -1.69 -9.15
C GLY A 395 -19.03 -2.67 -8.47
N PRO A 396 -19.42 -3.95 -8.35
CA PRO A 396 -18.69 -4.98 -7.58
C PRO A 396 -17.26 -5.23 -8.03
N LEU A 397 -16.96 -5.04 -9.31
CA LEU A 397 -15.62 -5.30 -9.85
C LEU A 397 -14.68 -4.09 -9.75
N PHE A 398 -15.13 -3.00 -9.14
CA PHE A 398 -14.35 -1.77 -9.02
C PHE A 398 -12.97 -2.01 -8.38
N GLN A 399 -12.90 -2.73 -7.26
CA GLN A 399 -11.65 -2.92 -6.52
C GLN A 399 -10.62 -3.74 -7.32
N GLN A 400 -11.07 -4.76 -8.05
CA GLN A 400 -10.22 -5.57 -8.91
C GLN A 400 -9.56 -4.70 -10.00
N TYR A 401 -10.35 -3.91 -10.72
CA TYR A 401 -9.84 -3.02 -11.76
C TYR A 401 -9.05 -1.82 -11.20
N ASN A 402 -9.37 -1.36 -9.99
CA ASN A 402 -8.60 -0.33 -9.29
C ASN A 402 -7.18 -0.84 -8.99
N THR A 403 -7.06 -2.09 -8.52
CA THR A 403 -5.77 -2.75 -8.28
C THR A 403 -5.00 -2.95 -9.58
N GLN A 404 -5.70 -3.34 -10.65
CA GLN A 404 -5.12 -3.44 -11.99
C GLN A 404 -4.56 -2.10 -12.47
N LEU A 405 -5.30 -0.99 -12.30
CA LEU A 405 -4.82 0.35 -12.65
C LEU A 405 -3.52 0.71 -11.91
N ILE A 406 -3.45 0.43 -10.62
CA ILE A 406 -2.24 0.66 -9.81
C ILE A 406 -1.07 -0.16 -10.37
N ALA A 407 -1.29 -1.45 -10.63
CA ALA A 407 -0.26 -2.34 -11.16
C ALA A 407 0.25 -1.89 -12.54
N GLU A 408 -0.63 -1.47 -13.45
CA GLU A 408 -0.25 -1.00 -14.77
C GLU A 408 0.52 0.34 -14.71
N CYS A 409 0.10 1.27 -13.85
CA CYS A 409 0.83 2.52 -13.61
C CYS A 409 2.22 2.28 -13.00
N GLN A 410 2.33 1.34 -12.06
CA GLN A 410 3.59 0.94 -11.42
C GLN A 410 4.53 0.31 -12.46
N ALA A 411 4.05 -0.67 -13.23
CA ALA A 411 4.82 -1.31 -14.29
C ALA A 411 5.31 -0.30 -15.34
N HIS A 412 4.47 0.68 -15.70
CA HIS A 412 4.87 1.75 -16.61
C HIS A 412 6.01 2.61 -16.05
N TRP A 413 6.04 2.88 -14.74
CA TRP A 413 7.11 3.64 -14.08
C TRP A 413 8.40 2.82 -13.93
N GLU A 414 8.28 1.55 -13.54
CA GLU A 414 9.40 0.62 -13.38
C GLU A 414 10.07 0.23 -14.69
N ASN A 415 9.37 0.42 -15.82
CA ASN A 415 9.90 0.18 -17.17
C ASN A 415 10.90 1.27 -17.62
N GLY A 416 12.01 1.40 -16.89
CA GLY A 416 13.14 2.26 -17.24
C GLY A 416 12.88 3.77 -17.10
N ARG A 417 11.77 4.20 -16.50
CA ARG A 417 11.42 5.62 -16.31
C ARG A 417 11.75 6.16 -14.92
N GLN A 418 12.45 5.38 -14.10
CA GLN A 418 12.83 5.76 -12.75
C GLN A 418 14.04 6.70 -12.78
N LEU A 419 13.97 7.77 -12.00
CA LEU A 419 15.09 8.68 -11.76
C LEU A 419 15.82 8.28 -10.46
N CYS A 420 17.14 8.49 -10.40
CA CYS A 420 17.93 8.18 -9.22
C CYS A 420 17.61 9.17 -8.09
N GLU A 421 17.12 8.68 -6.95
CA GLU A 421 16.71 9.54 -5.82
C GLU A 421 17.83 9.74 -4.79
N ALA A 422 19.06 9.31 -5.08
CA ALA A 422 20.20 9.53 -4.20
C ALA A 422 20.48 11.04 -4.06
N ALA A 423 20.66 11.52 -2.84
CA ALA A 423 21.04 12.89 -2.55
C ALA A 423 22.56 13.01 -2.37
N SER A 424 23.13 14.10 -2.86
CA SER A 424 24.51 14.48 -2.59
C SER A 424 24.70 14.84 -1.11
N LEU A 425 25.97 14.96 -0.68
CA LEU A 425 26.29 15.42 0.68
C LEU A 425 25.86 16.86 0.96
N THR A 426 25.49 17.63 -0.08
CA THR A 426 24.91 18.97 0.06
C THR A 426 23.37 18.98 -0.08
N GLY A 427 22.74 17.81 -0.26
CA GLY A 427 21.29 17.64 -0.29
C GLY A 427 20.63 17.76 -1.67
N ASN A 428 21.40 17.82 -2.76
CA ASN A 428 20.82 17.87 -4.12
C ASN A 428 20.61 16.45 -4.67
N PRO A 429 19.45 16.14 -5.27
CA PRO A 429 19.21 14.82 -5.84
C PRO A 429 20.04 14.58 -7.11
N CYS A 430 20.28 13.31 -7.40
CA CYS A 430 20.88 12.86 -8.66
C CYS A 430 19.91 13.11 -9.83
N ASN A 431 20.43 13.56 -10.96
CA ASN A 431 19.65 13.81 -12.17
C ASN A 431 19.73 12.66 -13.19
N LEU A 432 20.42 11.57 -12.85
CA LEU A 432 20.59 10.42 -13.73
C LEU A 432 19.39 9.46 -13.61
N PRO A 433 19.09 8.66 -14.66
CA PRO A 433 18.21 7.51 -14.53
C PRO A 433 18.68 6.60 -13.40
N LYS A 434 17.77 5.81 -12.82
CA LYS A 434 18.13 4.84 -11.79
C LYS A 434 19.25 3.94 -12.29
N HIS A 435 20.37 3.93 -11.56
CA HIS A 435 21.60 3.25 -11.94
C HIS A 435 22.13 2.39 -10.78
N SER A 436 23.09 1.52 -11.09
CA SER A 436 23.78 0.71 -10.08
C SER A 436 24.69 1.58 -9.21
N SER A 437 25.09 1.04 -8.06
CA SER A 437 26.02 1.66 -7.11
C SER A 437 27.42 1.93 -7.68
N ASP A 438 27.76 1.32 -8.81
CA ASP A 438 29.08 1.47 -9.43
C ASP A 438 29.21 2.73 -10.30
N GLN A 439 28.07 3.32 -10.70
CA GLN A 439 28.06 4.55 -11.49
C GLN A 439 28.05 5.78 -10.57
N GLU A 440 28.85 6.78 -10.93
CA GLU A 440 28.92 8.02 -10.17
C GLU A 440 27.65 8.84 -10.31
N HIS A 441 27.13 9.31 -9.18
CA HIS A 441 25.97 10.19 -9.13
C HIS A 441 26.33 11.61 -9.58
N CYS A 442 25.35 12.33 -10.14
CA CYS A 442 25.52 13.70 -10.59
C CYS A 442 24.26 14.52 -10.34
N SER A 443 24.36 15.58 -9.52
CA SER A 443 23.27 16.55 -9.31
C SER A 443 23.27 17.68 -10.36
N GLY A 444 24.31 17.76 -11.20
CA GLY A 444 24.53 18.87 -12.15
C GLY A 444 24.94 20.20 -11.50
N VAL A 445 24.95 20.28 -10.17
CA VAL A 445 25.36 21.49 -9.43
C VAL A 445 26.88 21.60 -9.43
N ARG A 446 27.38 22.81 -9.67
CA ARG A 446 28.82 23.12 -9.65
C ARG A 446 29.09 24.29 -8.70
N TYR A 447 30.13 24.13 -7.91
CA TYR A 447 30.65 25.10 -6.96
C TYR A 447 32.02 25.61 -7.44
N ILE A 448 32.50 26.69 -6.84
CA ILE A 448 33.89 27.15 -7.01
C ILE A 448 34.60 26.97 -5.68
N ALA A 449 35.75 26.29 -5.71
CA ALA A 449 36.56 26.04 -4.54
C ALA A 449 38.05 26.29 -4.82
N ALA A 450 38.78 26.83 -3.85
CA ALA A 450 40.22 27.03 -3.92
C ALA A 450 41.01 25.75 -3.54
N CYS A 451 42.26 25.65 -4.01
CA CYS A 451 43.18 24.56 -3.65
C CYS A 451 43.64 24.61 -2.19
N ASP A 452 44.46 23.64 -1.76
CA ASP A 452 45.02 23.57 -0.40
C ASP A 452 45.73 24.86 0.04
N CYS A 453 46.52 25.45 -0.86
CA CYS A 453 47.31 26.64 -0.58
C CYS A 453 46.57 27.96 -0.83
N GLY A 454 45.35 27.88 -1.39
CA GLY A 454 44.52 29.04 -1.70
C GLY A 454 45.04 29.92 -2.85
N ARG A 455 45.93 29.41 -3.73
CA ARG A 455 46.48 30.17 -4.87
C ARG A 455 45.74 29.99 -6.20
N ARG A 456 44.89 28.97 -6.32
CA ARG A 456 44.11 28.68 -7.53
C ARG A 456 42.69 28.26 -7.17
N GLN A 457 41.71 28.74 -7.93
CA GLN A 457 40.31 28.31 -7.84
C GLN A 457 39.95 27.39 -9.01
N GLY A 458 39.05 26.44 -8.75
CA GLY A 458 38.58 25.48 -9.75
C GLY A 458 37.09 25.21 -9.59
N SER A 459 36.48 24.70 -10.66
CA SER A 459 35.13 24.17 -10.61
C SER A 459 35.12 22.88 -9.82
N ARG A 460 34.18 22.77 -8.89
CA ARG A 460 34.00 21.62 -8.02
C ARG A 460 32.61 21.05 -8.21
N GLU A 461 32.51 19.76 -8.48
CA GLU A 461 31.23 19.07 -8.56
C GLU A 461 30.66 18.80 -7.16
N ASP A 462 29.34 18.67 -7.10
CA ASP A 462 28.63 18.37 -5.87
C ASP A 462 28.94 16.93 -5.39
N PRO A 463 29.60 16.75 -4.24
CA PRO A 463 30.13 15.44 -3.86
C PRO A 463 29.04 14.51 -3.32
N TYR A 464 29.11 13.25 -3.74
CA TYR A 464 28.27 12.17 -3.19
C TYR A 464 29.03 11.28 -2.20
N SER A 465 30.36 11.36 -2.18
CA SER A 465 31.20 10.64 -1.22
C SER A 465 32.13 11.57 -0.43
N PRO A 466 32.46 11.22 0.83
CA PRO A 466 33.40 11.99 1.65
C PRO A 466 34.79 12.12 1.00
N LYS A 467 35.22 11.08 0.25
CA LYS A 467 36.49 11.07 -0.46
C LYS A 467 36.50 12.07 -1.62
N GLN A 468 35.44 12.11 -2.43
CA GLN A 468 35.27 13.16 -3.44
C GLN A 468 35.29 14.55 -2.79
N ALA A 469 34.62 14.68 -1.64
CA ALA A 469 34.48 15.96 -0.95
C ALA A 469 35.79 16.50 -0.35
N ASN A 470 36.57 15.65 0.31
CA ASN A 470 37.70 16.11 1.13
C ASN A 470 39.07 15.81 0.52
N TYR A 471 39.15 14.93 -0.48
CA TYR A 471 40.42 14.45 -1.00
C TYR A 471 40.55 14.60 -2.51
N THR A 472 39.71 13.93 -3.30
CA THR A 472 39.88 13.80 -4.76
C THR A 472 39.97 15.16 -5.45
N PHE A 473 39.03 16.08 -5.16
CA PHE A 473 39.02 17.43 -5.71
C PHE A 473 40.33 18.19 -5.41
N TYR A 474 40.74 18.21 -4.14
CA TYR A 474 41.93 18.95 -3.72
C TYR A 474 43.23 18.33 -4.25
N GLN A 475 43.27 16.99 -4.40
CA GLN A 475 44.40 16.31 -4.99
C GLN A 475 44.57 16.68 -6.47
N GLN A 476 43.48 16.75 -7.24
CA GLN A 476 43.53 17.23 -8.62
C GLN A 476 43.92 18.71 -8.68
N GLN A 477 43.25 19.54 -7.88
CA GLN A 477 43.46 20.99 -7.88
C GLN A 477 44.88 21.37 -7.42
N SER A 478 45.49 20.60 -6.51
CA SER A 478 46.86 20.84 -6.05
C SER A 478 47.92 20.54 -7.11
N LYS A 479 47.69 19.53 -7.97
CA LYS A 479 48.54 19.25 -9.16
C LYS A 479 48.45 20.39 -10.16
N GLU A 480 47.24 20.81 -10.49
CA GLU A 480 47.00 21.95 -11.39
C GLU A 480 47.55 23.27 -10.86
N CYS A 481 47.53 23.49 -9.55
CA CYS A 481 48.12 24.67 -8.91
C CYS A 481 49.65 24.57 -8.78
N GLY A 482 50.23 23.38 -8.83
CA GLY A 482 51.63 23.11 -8.48
C GLY A 482 51.89 23.11 -6.97
N CYS A 483 50.88 23.30 -6.11
CA CYS A 483 51.07 23.35 -4.66
C CYS A 483 51.28 21.97 -4.01
N HIS A 484 51.08 20.89 -4.77
CA HIS A 484 51.43 19.54 -4.34
C HIS A 484 52.95 19.38 -4.07
N ALA A 485 53.79 20.17 -4.75
CA ALA A 485 55.25 20.13 -4.63
C ALA A 485 55.82 21.03 -3.53
N LEU A 486 54.98 21.77 -2.79
CA LEU A 486 55.41 22.56 -1.64
C LEU A 486 55.77 21.64 -0.47
N ASP A 487 56.53 22.14 0.51
CA ASP A 487 56.77 21.39 1.76
C ASP A 487 55.44 21.22 2.51
N ARG A 488 55.20 20.00 3.02
CA ARG A 488 53.93 19.66 3.70
C ARG A 488 54.20 18.86 4.96
N ILE A 489 53.37 19.09 5.97
CA ILE A 489 53.29 18.19 7.11
C ILE A 489 52.25 17.13 6.77
N HIS A 490 52.68 15.86 6.77
CA HIS A 490 51.84 14.72 6.47
C HIS A 490 51.17 14.21 7.75
N PHE A 491 49.84 14.20 7.76
CA PHE A 491 49.08 13.57 8.85
C PHE A 491 49.05 12.05 8.67
N SER A 492 49.08 11.34 9.80
CA SER A 492 49.09 9.88 9.83
C SER A 492 47.82 9.31 9.19
N ILE A 493 48.02 8.47 8.18
CA ILE A 493 46.96 7.73 7.48
C ILE A 493 47.21 6.24 7.61
N PHE A 494 46.15 5.45 7.41
CA PHE A 494 46.25 4.00 7.38
C PHE A 494 47.22 3.53 6.29
N GLN A 495 48.14 2.64 6.67
CA GLN A 495 49.09 2.01 5.77
C GLN A 495 48.86 0.49 5.78
N PRO A 496 48.30 -0.07 4.70
CA PRO A 496 48.02 -1.49 4.65
C PRO A 496 49.31 -2.31 4.60
N SER A 497 49.44 -3.31 5.47
CA SER A 497 50.54 -4.29 5.41
C SER A 497 50.23 -5.47 4.47
N ILE A 498 48.97 -5.61 4.05
CA ILE A 498 48.45 -6.69 3.19
C ILE A 498 47.53 -6.11 2.10
N LYS A 499 47.31 -6.88 1.02
CA LYS A 499 46.47 -6.43 -0.12
C LYS A 499 44.98 -6.37 0.21
N GLU A 500 44.52 -7.21 1.14
CA GLU A 500 43.12 -7.29 1.57
C GLU A 500 42.98 -6.63 2.94
N TYR A 501 42.36 -5.46 2.98
CA TYR A 501 42.10 -4.70 4.20
C TYR A 501 40.68 -4.14 4.16
N THR A 502 40.07 -3.97 5.33
CA THR A 502 38.65 -3.59 5.45
C THR A 502 38.46 -2.37 6.35
N ALA A 503 37.28 -1.79 6.32
CA ALA A 503 36.92 -0.73 7.26
C ALA A 503 36.64 -1.36 8.63
N ALA A 504 37.13 -0.75 9.71
CA ALA A 504 36.89 -1.23 11.07
C ALA A 504 35.39 -1.15 11.42
N THR A 505 34.85 -2.17 12.10
CA THR A 505 33.48 -2.16 12.63
C THR A 505 33.52 -1.67 14.08
N LEU A 506 32.97 -0.49 14.35
CA LEU A 506 32.98 0.12 15.68
C LEU A 506 31.63 -0.14 16.39
N THR A 507 31.64 -0.85 17.53
CA THR A 507 30.47 -1.08 18.39
C THR A 507 30.59 -0.27 19.68
N ASP A 508 29.46 0.26 20.18
CA ASP A 508 29.41 1.28 21.25
C ASP A 508 29.75 0.77 22.68
N ASN A 509 30.23 -0.47 22.86
CA ASN A 509 30.20 -1.15 24.16
C ASN A 509 31.49 -1.86 24.58
N GLU A 510 32.65 -1.24 24.35
CA GLU A 510 33.85 -1.63 25.10
C GLU A 510 34.48 -0.40 25.80
N GLU A 511 34.37 -0.36 27.13
CA GLU A 511 35.45 0.17 27.98
C GLU A 511 36.78 -0.43 27.50
N PRO A 512 37.94 0.22 27.70
CA PRO A 512 39.21 -0.28 27.18
C PRO A 512 39.57 -1.63 27.82
N LEU A 513 39.06 -2.71 27.25
CA LEU A 513 39.20 -4.07 27.71
C LEU A 513 40.43 -4.68 27.06
N SER A 514 41.37 -5.06 27.93
CA SER A 514 42.48 -5.94 27.67
C SER A 514 41.99 -7.28 27.12
N VAL A 515 42.05 -7.47 25.80
CA VAL A 515 41.85 -8.78 25.19
C VAL A 515 43.21 -9.47 25.00
N LEU A 516 43.51 -10.31 26.00
CA LEU A 516 44.16 -11.62 25.92
C LEU A 516 45.32 -11.82 24.93
N SER A 517 46.54 -11.92 25.46
CA SER A 517 47.52 -12.90 24.98
C SER A 517 47.84 -13.88 26.10
N ASP A 518 47.61 -15.16 25.81
CA ASP A 518 47.84 -16.27 26.71
C ASP A 518 49.34 -16.46 27.02
N ARG A 519 49.61 -16.77 28.30
CA ARG A 519 50.88 -17.21 28.93
C ARG A 519 52.03 -16.21 29.15
N SER A 520 52.24 -15.84 30.42
CA SER A 520 53.36 -16.28 31.27
C SER A 520 53.34 -15.52 32.60
N GLU A 521 53.55 -16.22 33.72
CA GLU A 521 53.72 -15.66 35.06
C GLU A 521 54.87 -14.63 35.11
N LEU A 522 54.67 -13.48 35.78
CA LEU A 522 55.59 -12.82 36.74
C LEU A 522 55.22 -11.33 37.01
N THR A 523 54.98 -11.04 38.30
CA THR A 523 55.17 -9.78 39.08
C THR A 523 54.68 -8.40 38.57
N PRO A 524 54.03 -7.58 39.43
CA PRO A 524 53.51 -6.26 39.06
C PRO A 524 54.50 -5.12 39.39
N GLU A 525 55.44 -4.81 38.49
CA GLU A 525 56.19 -3.54 38.54
C GLU A 525 56.60 -3.11 37.12
N LEU A 526 55.74 -2.42 36.36
CA LEU A 526 56.12 -1.47 35.29
C LEU A 526 54.87 -0.84 34.65
N ASP A 527 54.33 0.19 35.30
CA ASP A 527 53.32 1.08 34.69
C ASP A 527 54.01 2.18 33.88
N ARG A 528 54.53 1.80 32.70
CA ARG A 528 54.88 2.73 31.62
C ARG A 528 54.05 2.34 30.40
N GLY A 529 53.09 3.20 30.07
CA GLY A 529 52.02 2.98 29.10
C GLY A 529 52.46 2.29 27.81
N LEU A 530 51.81 1.15 27.54
CA LEU A 530 51.85 0.47 26.25
C LEU A 530 51.12 1.33 25.21
N VAL A 531 51.86 2.03 24.37
CA VAL A 531 51.30 2.73 23.19
C VAL A 531 50.83 1.66 22.20
N ARG A 532 49.52 1.55 22.00
CA ARG A 532 48.93 0.61 21.02
C ARG A 532 49.39 1.00 19.61
N GLN A 533 49.99 0.06 18.88
CA GLN A 533 50.46 0.33 17.52
C GLN A 533 49.30 0.54 16.55
N PRO A 534 49.47 1.37 15.50
CA PRO A 534 48.43 1.56 14.49
C PRO A 534 48.05 0.26 13.77
N SER A 535 46.75 0.08 13.50
CA SER A 535 46.25 -1.06 12.73
C SER A 535 46.77 -1.02 11.30
N THR A 536 47.16 -2.18 10.76
CA THR A 536 47.66 -2.34 9.40
C THR A 536 46.73 -3.19 8.52
N THR A 537 45.62 -3.69 9.07
CA THR A 537 44.61 -4.51 8.39
C THR A 537 43.24 -3.84 8.33
N GLU A 538 42.97 -2.88 9.22
CA GLU A 538 41.69 -2.16 9.28
C GLU A 538 41.89 -0.65 9.35
N TYR A 539 41.12 0.10 8.55
CA TYR A 539 41.14 1.57 8.56
C TYR A 539 39.91 2.16 9.23
N LEU A 540 40.05 3.38 9.75
CA LEU A 540 38.94 4.17 10.30
C LEU A 540 38.00 4.60 9.15
N PRO A 541 36.70 4.22 9.16
CA PRO A 541 35.77 4.54 8.08
C PRO A 541 35.56 6.05 7.87
N GLY A 542 35.58 6.83 8.96
CA GLY A 542 35.43 8.28 8.98
C GLY A 542 36.75 9.04 9.20
N MET A 543 36.62 10.29 9.62
CA MET A 543 37.76 11.12 10.02
C MET A 543 38.12 10.91 11.49
N LEU A 544 39.34 11.31 11.87
CA LEU A 544 39.79 11.26 13.26
C LEU A 544 38.97 12.20 14.16
N THR A 545 38.55 11.66 15.30
CA THR A 545 37.82 12.37 16.36
C THR A 545 38.45 12.11 17.72
N LEU A 546 38.11 12.90 18.75
CA LEU A 546 38.53 12.63 20.13
C LEU A 546 38.00 11.28 20.67
N SER A 547 36.91 10.77 20.12
CA SER A 547 36.32 9.47 20.48
C SER A 547 36.82 8.31 19.60
N SER A 548 37.73 8.55 18.65
CA SER A 548 38.23 7.50 17.78
C SER A 548 39.12 6.52 18.55
N PRO A 549 39.01 5.19 18.32
CA PRO A 549 39.83 4.20 19.00
C PRO A 549 41.33 4.40 18.74
N SER A 550 42.15 4.20 19.77
CA SER A 550 43.61 4.30 19.65
C SER A 550 44.16 3.28 18.65
N GLY A 551 44.94 3.75 17.69
CA GLY A 551 45.58 2.93 16.65
C GLY A 551 44.80 2.82 15.32
N LEU A 552 43.55 3.27 15.22
CA LEU A 552 42.85 3.31 13.94
C LEU A 552 43.06 4.66 13.24
N LEU A 553 43.53 4.60 11.99
CA LEU A 553 43.82 5.78 11.17
C LEU A 553 42.92 5.83 9.92
N PRO A 554 42.62 7.03 9.41
CA PRO A 554 41.78 7.20 8.22
C PRO A 554 42.53 6.76 6.95
N HIS A 555 41.78 6.31 5.94
CA HIS A 555 42.34 5.87 4.66
C HIS A 555 43.04 6.99 3.87
N TYR A 556 42.58 8.22 4.03
CA TYR A 556 43.14 9.42 3.41
C TYR A 556 43.04 10.62 4.35
N SER A 557 43.93 11.59 4.19
CA SER A 557 43.88 12.82 4.98
C SER A 557 42.84 13.78 4.40
N SER A 558 41.84 14.14 5.23
CA SER A 558 40.89 15.21 4.91
C SER A 558 41.44 16.62 5.19
N TRP A 559 42.57 16.70 5.88
CA TRP A 559 43.29 17.93 6.23
C TRP A 559 44.54 18.09 5.35
N SER A 560 44.99 19.32 5.14
CA SER A 560 46.25 19.59 4.44
C SER A 560 46.97 20.77 5.07
N LEU A 561 48.26 20.61 5.39
CA LEU A 561 49.10 21.68 5.94
C LEU A 561 50.33 21.87 5.05
N VAL A 562 50.41 23.02 4.39
CA VAL A 562 51.43 23.33 3.37
C VAL A 562 52.22 24.58 3.73
N CYS A 563 53.53 24.56 3.49
CA CYS A 563 54.41 25.72 3.59
C CYS A 563 54.44 26.43 2.24
N LEU A 564 53.96 27.68 2.21
CA LEU A 564 54.01 28.52 1.02
C LEU A 564 55.42 29.02 0.68
N GLY A 565 56.33 29.00 1.65
CA GLY A 565 57.70 29.51 1.56
C GLY A 565 58.06 30.45 2.73
N PRO A 566 59.01 31.38 2.53
CA PRO A 566 59.49 32.25 3.61
C PRO A 566 58.42 33.23 4.09
N SER A 567 58.51 33.64 5.35
CA SER A 567 57.62 34.62 6.01
C SER A 567 57.52 35.96 5.27
N SER A 568 58.54 36.32 4.48
CA SER A 568 58.56 37.54 3.64
C SER A 568 57.55 37.52 2.49
N LEU A 569 56.93 36.38 2.19
CA LEU A 569 55.83 36.30 1.22
C LEU A 569 54.58 37.06 1.68
N TYR A 570 54.45 37.33 2.98
CA TYR A 570 53.40 38.18 3.53
C TYR A 570 53.96 39.53 3.95
N SER A 571 53.29 40.61 3.53
CA SER A 571 53.58 41.97 3.96
C SER A 571 52.34 42.58 4.62
N HIS A 572 52.47 43.00 5.87
CA HIS A 572 51.35 43.59 6.64
C HIS A 572 50.81 44.89 6.05
N ASN A 573 51.59 45.60 5.23
CA ASN A 573 51.16 46.83 4.56
C ASN A 573 50.43 46.57 3.23
N LEU A 574 50.68 45.43 2.58
CA LEU A 574 50.12 45.09 1.26
C LEU A 574 49.02 44.02 1.32
N GLY A 575 48.98 43.22 2.40
CA GLY A 575 48.09 42.08 2.49
C GLY A 575 48.52 40.94 1.55
N LEU A 576 47.56 40.07 1.22
CA LEU A 576 47.73 38.97 0.26
C LEU A 576 47.42 39.48 -1.15
N SER A 577 48.37 39.36 -2.08
CA SER A 577 48.17 39.78 -3.47
C SER A 577 47.06 38.96 -4.15
N GLU A 578 46.14 39.63 -4.83
CA GLU A 578 45.08 39.00 -5.62
C GLU A 578 45.64 38.08 -6.72
N SER A 579 46.78 38.46 -7.33
CA SER A 579 47.47 37.65 -8.35
C SER A 579 47.90 36.26 -7.84
N HIS A 580 48.19 36.16 -6.54
CA HIS A 580 48.61 34.92 -5.90
C HIS A 580 47.51 34.27 -5.10
N HIS A 581 46.51 35.02 -4.64
CA HIS A 581 45.41 34.53 -3.82
C HIS A 581 44.09 35.10 -4.36
N PRO A 582 43.54 34.51 -5.43
CA PRO A 582 42.33 35.01 -6.07
C PRO A 582 41.07 34.77 -5.23
N GLY A 583 40.03 35.57 -5.47
CA GLY A 583 38.70 35.37 -4.90
C GLY A 583 38.44 36.09 -3.57
N PHE A 584 39.44 36.75 -2.99
CA PHE A 584 39.21 37.58 -1.79
C PHE A 584 38.32 38.78 -2.09
N LEU A 585 37.32 39.00 -1.22
CA LEU A 585 36.53 40.23 -1.24
C LEU A 585 37.41 41.44 -0.93
N ASN A 586 37.09 42.57 -1.57
CA ASN A 586 37.83 43.82 -1.43
C ASN A 586 38.09 44.16 0.05
N SER A 587 39.36 44.46 0.36
CA SER A 587 39.82 44.86 1.70
C SER A 587 39.76 43.79 2.80
N THR A 588 39.56 42.51 2.47
CA THR A 588 39.47 41.40 3.45
C THR A 588 40.66 40.43 3.43
N ASN A 589 41.67 40.70 2.59
CA ASN A 589 42.82 39.86 2.27
C ASN A 589 44.03 40.13 3.18
N TYR A 590 43.83 40.41 4.47
CA TYR A 590 44.89 40.71 5.43
C TYR A 590 44.95 39.66 6.54
N LEU A 591 46.12 39.51 7.16
CA LEU A 591 46.29 38.69 8.36
C LEU A 591 46.34 39.60 9.59
N LEU A 592 45.91 39.08 10.73
CA LEU A 592 45.88 39.81 12.00
C LEU A 592 47.22 39.68 12.72
N PRO A 593 47.83 40.79 13.19
CA PRO A 593 48.98 40.74 14.07
C PRO A 593 48.58 40.21 15.45
N TRP A 594 49.30 39.20 15.95
CA TRP A 594 49.12 38.62 17.26
C TRP A 594 50.44 38.73 18.04
N ASP A 595 50.44 39.63 19.02
CA ASP A 595 51.58 39.83 19.92
C ASP A 595 51.46 38.86 21.10
N VAL A 596 52.41 37.92 21.19
CA VAL A 596 52.44 36.86 22.22
C VAL A 596 53.60 37.09 23.16
N THR A 597 53.33 37.12 24.47
CA THR A 597 54.36 37.21 25.50
C THR A 597 54.86 35.80 25.83
N VAL A 598 56.13 35.53 25.56
CA VAL A 598 56.78 34.25 25.86
C VAL A 598 57.64 34.41 27.12
N TYR A 599 57.50 33.46 28.04
CA TYR A 599 58.24 33.42 29.30
C TYR A 599 59.46 32.53 29.11
N SER A 600 60.66 33.10 29.22
CA SER A 600 61.90 32.35 29.05
C SER A 600 62.26 31.62 30.33
N LYS A 601 62.58 30.32 30.23
CA LYS A 601 63.12 29.53 31.36
C LYS A 601 64.61 29.79 31.62
N GLY A 602 65.29 30.54 30.74
CA GLY A 602 66.73 30.81 30.78
C GLY A 602 67.11 32.17 31.37
N ARG A 603 68.14 32.19 32.22
CA ARG A 603 68.71 33.41 32.81
C ARG A 603 69.73 34.08 31.85
N THR A 604 69.35 34.34 30.60
CA THR A 604 70.21 34.98 29.60
C THR A 604 69.56 36.24 29.05
N SER A 605 70.06 37.39 29.50
CA SER A 605 69.66 38.73 29.08
C SER A 605 70.10 39.00 27.64
N TRP A 606 69.15 39.15 26.71
CA TRP A 606 69.40 39.65 25.36
C TRP A 606 69.54 41.19 25.36
N PRO A 607 70.49 41.77 24.59
CA PRO A 607 70.74 43.22 24.62
C PRO A 607 69.62 44.02 23.96
N GLN A 608 69.01 44.91 24.73
CA GLN A 608 68.06 45.93 24.26
C GLN A 608 68.80 46.99 23.42
N ILE A 609 68.54 47.03 22.11
CA ILE A 609 68.86 48.20 21.29
C ILE A 609 67.68 49.16 21.38
N ASN A 610 67.74 50.09 22.32
CA ASN A 610 66.90 51.29 22.31
C ASN A 610 67.77 52.53 22.53
N LYS A 611 67.97 53.30 21.45
CA LYS A 611 68.46 54.66 21.51
C LYS A 611 67.30 55.55 21.99
N HIS A 612 67.42 56.01 23.23
CA HIS A 612 67.06 57.35 23.74
C HIS A 612 66.78 57.25 25.24
N ALA A 613 67.76 57.69 26.04
CA ALA A 613 67.64 57.81 27.48
C ALA A 613 66.82 59.06 27.83
N THR A 614 65.77 58.88 28.61
CA THR A 614 65.23 59.95 29.47
C THR A 614 65.21 59.45 30.91
N ARG A 615 65.73 60.30 31.80
CA ARG A 615 65.94 60.08 33.24
C ARG A 615 64.63 59.74 33.96
N GLY A 616 64.66 58.72 34.83
CA GLY A 616 63.77 58.66 35.99
C GLY A 616 63.45 57.27 36.53
N ARG A 617 63.80 57.06 37.82
CA ARG A 617 63.43 55.96 38.75
C ARG A 617 64.11 54.59 38.57
N ARG A 618 64.82 54.20 39.64
CA ARG A 618 65.31 52.83 39.91
C ARG A 618 64.14 51.83 39.90
N PRO A 619 64.24 50.67 39.22
CA PRO A 619 63.29 49.60 39.41
C PRO A 619 63.62 48.83 40.69
N ARG A 620 62.56 48.52 41.44
CA ARG A 620 62.54 47.61 42.59
C ARG A 620 62.77 46.19 42.06
N SER A 621 63.67 45.41 42.66
CA SER A 621 63.97 44.04 42.23
C SER A 621 62.75 43.14 42.44
N THR A 622 62.04 42.83 41.35
CA THR A 622 61.05 41.75 41.32
C THR A 622 61.68 40.53 40.66
N ASN A 623 61.57 39.39 41.32
CA ASN A 623 62.06 38.08 40.88
C ASN A 623 61.18 37.54 39.72
N SER A 624 61.05 38.30 38.62
CA SER A 624 60.22 37.94 37.47
C SER A 624 61.06 37.27 36.39
N MET A 625 60.61 36.09 35.93
CA MET A 625 61.15 35.41 34.74
C MET A 625 61.31 36.38 33.57
N PRO A 626 62.41 36.33 32.79
CA PRO A 626 62.58 37.17 31.61
C PRO A 626 61.47 36.88 30.59
N GLN A 627 60.79 37.93 30.14
CA GLN A 627 59.69 37.86 29.16
C GLN A 627 60.07 38.64 27.91
N PHE A 628 59.69 38.13 26.74
CA PHE A 628 59.78 38.87 25.47
C PHE A 628 58.51 38.69 24.65
N THR A 629 58.11 39.73 23.92
CA THR A 629 56.92 39.73 23.07
C THR A 629 57.31 39.43 21.63
N VAL A 630 56.65 38.47 20.99
CA VAL A 630 56.85 38.13 19.58
C VAL A 630 55.57 38.37 18.80
N LYS A 631 55.71 38.93 17.60
CA LYS A 631 54.60 39.18 16.68
C LYS A 631 54.47 38.05 15.66
N VAL A 632 53.34 37.36 15.68
CA VAL A 632 52.94 36.34 14.70
C VAL A 632 51.78 36.89 13.88
N PHE A 633 51.66 36.55 12.59
CA PHE A 633 50.46 36.92 11.82
C PHE A 633 49.59 35.69 11.59
N ILE A 634 48.30 35.80 11.93
CA ILE A 634 47.33 34.70 11.83
C ILE A 634 46.06 35.14 11.08
N GLY A 635 45.41 34.21 10.40
CA GLY A 635 44.16 34.47 9.68
C GLY A 635 43.27 33.25 9.61
N VAL A 636 41.96 33.48 9.64
CA VAL A 636 40.91 32.46 9.51
C VAL A 636 40.06 32.77 8.29
N GLU A 637 40.18 31.95 7.26
CA GLU A 637 39.64 32.18 5.93
C GLU A 637 38.33 31.43 5.71
N TYR A 638 37.32 32.17 5.25
CA TYR A 638 36.02 31.65 4.88
C TYR A 638 35.85 31.67 3.36
N GLU A 639 35.22 30.64 2.82
CA GLU A 639 34.97 30.48 1.39
C GLU A 639 33.50 30.11 1.14
N CYS A 640 32.81 30.81 0.23
CA CYS A 640 31.43 30.52 -0.14
C CYS A 640 31.35 29.66 -1.42
N SER A 641 30.17 29.11 -1.72
CA SER A 641 29.94 28.25 -2.91
C SER A 641 30.24 28.87 -4.28
N ARG A 642 30.40 30.20 -4.34
CA ARG A 642 30.82 30.97 -5.54
C ARG A 642 32.33 31.27 -5.57
N GLY A 643 33.09 30.79 -4.60
CA GLY A 643 34.53 31.07 -4.48
C GLY A 643 34.87 32.45 -3.92
N HIS A 644 33.91 33.20 -3.35
CA HIS A 644 34.28 34.43 -2.64
C HIS A 644 34.92 34.08 -1.29
N ARG A 645 36.04 34.72 -1.00
CA ARG A 645 36.88 34.47 0.17
C ARG A 645 37.00 35.71 1.03
N PHE A 646 37.10 35.55 2.34
CA PHE A 646 37.33 36.66 3.26
C PHE A 646 37.86 36.16 4.60
N MET A 647 38.55 37.04 5.34
CA MET A 647 39.02 36.75 6.70
C MET A 647 38.04 37.31 7.75
N LEU A 648 37.92 36.65 8.90
CA LEU A 648 37.28 37.25 10.08
C LEU A 648 38.32 37.89 11.01
N ALA A 649 37.93 38.99 11.65
CA ALA A 649 38.68 39.69 12.69
C ALA A 649 38.26 39.27 14.12
N ALA A 650 37.06 38.70 14.25
CA ALA A 650 36.48 38.16 15.47
C ALA A 650 35.34 37.19 15.08
N PRO A 651 34.82 36.35 16.00
CA PRO A 651 33.73 35.39 15.70
C PRO A 651 32.51 35.99 15.00
N ASP A 652 32.23 37.27 15.24
CA ASP A 652 31.06 38.01 14.79
C ASP A 652 31.38 39.11 13.75
N ARG A 653 32.64 39.21 13.30
CA ARG A 653 33.10 40.38 12.53
C ARG A 653 34.09 40.04 11.43
N VAL A 654 33.73 40.43 10.21
CA VAL A 654 34.60 40.35 9.02
C VAL A 654 35.75 41.34 9.11
N LEU A 655 36.96 40.90 8.76
CA LEU A 655 38.14 41.75 8.69
C LEU A 655 38.03 42.72 7.51
N ARG A 656 38.22 44.02 7.78
CA ARG A 656 38.31 45.05 6.74
C ARG A 656 39.50 45.97 7.05
N ALA A 657 40.44 46.06 6.12
CA ALA A 657 41.58 46.98 6.22
C ALA A 657 41.71 47.80 4.93
N ALA A 658 41.92 49.12 5.06
CA ALA A 658 42.09 49.98 3.91
C ALA A 658 43.42 49.65 3.19
N PRO A 659 43.47 49.69 1.84
CA PRO A 659 44.71 49.45 1.09
C PRO A 659 45.85 50.33 1.58
N GLY A 660 47.01 49.74 1.89
CA GLY A 660 48.19 50.46 2.37
C GLY A 660 48.12 50.90 3.84
N SER A 661 47.07 50.54 4.58
CA SER A 661 46.92 50.84 6.02
C SER A 661 47.31 49.65 6.89
N ILE A 662 47.77 49.95 8.11
CA ILE A 662 48.06 48.93 9.13
C ILE A 662 46.73 48.40 9.68
N VAL A 663 46.59 47.08 9.74
CA VAL A 663 45.44 46.39 10.35
C VAL A 663 45.35 46.79 11.84
N LYS A 664 44.24 47.43 12.22
CA LYS A 664 44.01 47.91 13.60
C LYS A 664 43.57 46.79 14.56
N ASP A 665 42.96 45.74 14.02
CA ASP A 665 42.47 44.61 14.80
C ASP A 665 43.61 43.65 15.17
N THR A 666 43.56 43.10 16.39
CA THR A 666 44.56 42.17 16.91
C THR A 666 44.10 40.72 16.72
N GLY A 667 45.04 39.80 16.45
CA GLY A 667 44.77 38.37 16.31
C GLY A 667 44.36 37.66 17.60
N HIS A 668 44.53 38.31 18.76
CA HIS A 668 44.16 37.76 20.07
C HIS A 668 42.72 37.23 20.14
N LYS A 669 41.75 37.95 19.53
CA LYS A 669 40.34 37.52 19.52
C LYS A 669 40.13 36.19 18.81
N ILE A 670 40.76 35.98 17.64
CA ILE A 670 40.62 34.74 16.89
C ILE A 670 41.45 33.59 17.46
N ALA A 671 42.46 33.89 18.29
CA ALA A 671 43.27 32.88 18.96
C ALA A 671 42.58 32.30 20.22
N GLU A 672 41.86 33.14 20.96
CA GLU A 672 41.26 32.78 22.26
C GLU A 672 39.76 32.48 22.22
N SER A 673 39.08 32.80 21.11
CA SER A 673 37.64 32.54 20.96
C SER A 673 37.35 31.34 20.06
N ASP A 674 36.22 30.70 20.30
CA ASP A 674 35.63 29.76 19.34
C ASP A 674 35.24 30.51 18.06
N MET A 675 35.67 30.03 16.90
CA MET A 675 35.33 30.61 15.61
C MET A 675 34.20 29.84 14.95
N PRO A 676 33.17 30.48 14.36
CA PRO A 676 32.07 29.76 13.72
C PRO A 676 32.58 29.01 12.49
N LEU A 677 32.15 27.76 12.29
CA LEU A 677 32.54 26.99 11.10
C LEU A 677 31.85 27.54 9.84
N TYR A 678 30.66 28.13 9.98
CA TYR A 678 29.88 28.72 8.91
C TYR A 678 29.55 30.18 9.22
N TYR A 679 29.66 31.05 8.21
CA TYR A 679 29.44 32.49 8.36
C TYR A 679 28.77 33.07 7.10
N PRO A 680 27.84 34.04 7.23
CA PRO A 680 27.19 34.67 6.07
C PRO A 680 28.18 35.45 5.21
N CYS A 681 28.31 35.06 3.95
CA CYS A 681 29.22 35.68 2.99
C CYS A 681 28.77 37.12 2.65
N PRO A 682 29.66 38.13 2.78
CA PRO A 682 29.35 39.53 2.46
C PRO A 682 29.13 39.83 0.96
N CYS A 683 29.17 38.84 0.08
CA CYS A 683 29.04 39.05 -1.37
C CYS A 683 27.64 39.52 -1.80
N ARG A 684 26.59 39.29 -0.99
CA ARG A 684 25.21 39.71 -1.28
C ARG A 684 24.50 40.20 -0.02
N PRO A 685 23.96 41.44 0.00
CA PRO A 685 23.33 42.00 1.20
C PRO A 685 21.92 41.44 1.51
N GLY A 686 21.13 41.04 0.51
CA GLY A 686 19.73 40.62 0.73
C GLY A 686 19.53 39.14 1.08
N LYS A 687 20.37 38.25 0.54
CA LYS A 687 20.36 36.81 0.83
C LYS A 687 21.82 36.32 0.76
N PRO A 688 22.59 36.48 1.84
CA PRO A 688 23.99 36.07 1.84
C PRO A 688 24.07 34.56 1.64
N LEU A 689 25.06 34.13 0.86
CA LEU A 689 25.41 32.70 0.79
C LEU A 689 26.12 32.32 2.09
N THR A 690 25.98 31.09 2.55
CA THR A 690 26.86 30.58 3.61
C THR A 690 28.28 30.42 3.06
N ALA A 691 29.27 30.88 3.83
CA ALA A 691 30.68 30.60 3.64
C ALA A 691 31.19 29.70 4.77
N GLN A 692 32.02 28.73 4.45
CA GLN A 692 32.61 27.81 5.40
C GLN A 692 34.04 28.23 5.72
N LEU A 693 34.48 28.07 6.97
CA LEU A 693 35.89 28.21 7.35
C LEU A 693 36.69 27.09 6.69
N MET A 694 37.53 27.46 5.72
CA MET A 694 38.24 26.51 4.86
C MET A 694 39.76 26.55 5.06
N ARG A 695 40.35 27.66 5.52
CA ARG A 695 41.82 27.75 5.69
C ARG A 695 42.25 28.54 6.92
N LEU A 696 43.35 28.12 7.53
CA LEU A 696 44.08 28.86 8.57
C LEU A 696 45.42 29.29 8.01
N HIS A 697 45.77 30.56 8.24
CA HIS A 697 47.02 31.17 7.78
C HIS A 697 47.89 31.46 8.99
N VAL A 698 49.18 31.09 8.94
CA VAL A 698 50.15 31.40 9.99
C VAL A 698 51.47 31.82 9.36
N VAL A 699 51.93 33.03 9.69
CA VAL A 699 53.27 33.51 9.34
C VAL A 699 54.12 33.50 10.60
N THR A 700 55.08 32.58 10.65
CA THR A 700 55.95 32.39 11.80
C THR A 700 57.08 33.42 11.82
N PRO A 701 57.46 33.91 13.01
CA PRO A 701 58.45 34.96 13.17
C PRO A 701 59.87 34.43 12.98
N LYS A 702 60.85 35.35 12.88
CA LYS A 702 62.28 35.05 12.93
C LYS A 702 62.82 34.79 14.36
N ALA A 703 62.03 35.13 15.37
CA ALA A 703 62.38 34.92 16.77
C ALA A 703 62.43 33.41 17.10
N PRO A 704 63.26 32.98 18.08
CA PRO A 704 63.43 31.58 18.45
C PRO A 704 62.24 31.03 19.25
N VAL A 705 61.07 30.96 18.60
CA VAL A 705 59.83 30.41 19.17
C VAL A 705 59.29 29.27 18.29
N HIS A 706 58.59 28.32 18.92
CA HIS A 706 57.80 27.30 18.23
C HIS A 706 56.36 27.79 18.09
N CYS A 707 55.90 27.98 16.86
CA CYS A 707 54.49 28.18 16.57
C CYS A 707 53.84 26.82 16.34
N THR A 708 52.66 26.58 16.91
CA THR A 708 51.94 25.30 16.76
C THR A 708 50.49 25.50 16.31
N LEU A 709 49.93 24.49 15.65
CA LEU A 709 48.53 24.41 15.25
C LEU A 709 47.86 23.17 15.86
N ASN A 710 46.69 23.37 16.47
CA ASN A 710 45.86 22.30 17.04
C ASN A 710 44.37 22.55 16.73
N PRO A 711 43.94 22.45 15.47
CA PRO A 711 42.55 22.68 15.12
C PRO A 711 41.65 21.57 15.67
N ARG A 712 40.61 21.98 16.38
CA ARG A 712 39.58 21.09 16.93
C ARG A 712 38.22 21.60 16.44
N VAL A 713 37.54 20.82 15.61
CA VAL A 713 36.28 21.25 15.00
C VAL A 713 35.12 20.43 15.55
N GLN A 714 34.10 21.12 16.02
CA GLN A 714 32.82 20.53 16.42
C GLN A 714 31.76 20.95 15.39
N PRO A 715 31.27 20.03 14.53
CA PRO A 715 30.40 20.38 13.41
C PRO A 715 28.92 20.59 13.82
N ALA A 716 28.53 20.21 15.03
CA ALA A 716 27.23 20.53 15.62
C ALA A 716 27.31 20.43 17.15
N ALA A 717 26.38 21.05 17.87
CA ALA A 717 26.31 20.90 19.32
C ALA A 717 26.12 19.41 19.68
N GLY A 718 27.00 18.86 20.52
CA GLY A 718 27.00 17.44 20.90
C GLY A 718 27.67 16.49 19.90
N ALA A 719 28.08 16.97 18.72
CA ALA A 719 28.84 16.17 17.76
C ALA A 719 30.28 15.90 18.25
N PRO A 720 30.92 14.80 17.77
CA PRO A 720 32.31 14.51 18.07
C PRO A 720 33.23 15.63 17.59
N ILE A 721 34.34 15.81 18.32
CA ILE A 721 35.35 16.83 17.99
C ILE A 721 36.36 16.20 17.04
N PHE A 722 36.45 16.76 15.83
CA PHE A 722 37.34 16.33 14.76
C PHE A 722 38.73 16.91 14.93
N LEU A 723 39.73 16.08 14.64
CA LEU A 723 41.15 16.37 14.82
C LEU A 723 41.92 16.19 13.51
N SER A 724 43.05 16.90 13.38
CA SER A 724 44.01 16.67 12.29
C SER A 724 45.02 15.57 12.60
N THR A 725 45.36 15.36 13.88
CA THR A 725 46.31 14.33 14.34
C THR A 725 46.01 13.92 15.79
N VAL A 726 46.44 12.72 16.18
CA VAL A 726 46.39 12.20 17.55
C VAL A 726 47.59 12.64 18.41
N GLU A 727 48.64 13.14 17.78
CA GLU A 727 49.91 13.54 18.43
C GLU A 727 49.83 14.92 19.11
N GLY A 728 48.65 15.55 19.10
CA GLY A 728 48.44 16.87 19.69
C GLY A 728 48.81 18.02 18.73
N SER A 729 49.51 19.04 19.24
CA SER A 729 49.79 20.26 18.50
C SER A 729 50.88 20.07 17.44
N THR A 730 50.61 20.45 16.20
CA THR A 730 51.55 20.37 15.07
C THR A 730 52.50 21.56 15.06
N ALA A 731 53.81 21.32 15.19
CA ALA A 731 54.83 22.37 15.17
C ALA A 731 55.13 22.88 13.76
N LEU A 732 55.25 24.19 13.62
CA LEU A 732 55.56 24.89 12.37
C LEU A 732 57.02 25.33 12.33
N THR A 733 57.63 25.30 11.15
CA THR A 733 58.98 25.81 10.95
C THR A 733 59.02 27.33 11.10
N GLN A 734 60.18 27.84 11.53
CA GLN A 734 60.39 29.27 11.76
C GLN A 734 60.53 30.07 10.47
N SER A 735 60.29 31.38 10.56
CA SER A 735 60.45 32.31 9.44
C SER A 735 59.72 31.90 8.15
N ALA A 736 58.57 31.22 8.28
CA ALA A 736 57.84 30.59 7.17
C ALA A 736 56.36 31.01 7.15
N TYR A 737 55.71 30.84 6.00
CA TYR A 737 54.27 31.06 5.84
C TYR A 737 53.57 29.72 5.59
N TRP A 738 52.74 29.30 6.54
CA TRP A 738 51.96 28.07 6.51
C TRP A 738 50.48 28.33 6.25
N VAL A 739 49.85 27.42 5.51
CA VAL A 739 48.40 27.38 5.28
C VAL A 739 47.87 26.00 5.59
N MET A 740 46.88 25.92 6.47
CA MET A 740 46.16 24.70 6.79
C MET A 740 44.77 24.73 6.17
N ARG A 741 44.46 23.80 5.26
CA ARG A 741 43.13 23.61 4.70
C ARG A 741 42.32 22.63 5.56
N LEU A 742 41.10 23.05 5.90
CA LEU A 742 40.13 22.27 6.65
C LEU A 742 39.25 21.39 5.74
N PRO A 743 38.69 20.30 6.27
CA PRO A 743 37.70 19.46 5.60
C PRO A 743 36.49 20.27 5.11
N TYR A 744 35.96 19.90 3.95
CA TYR A 744 34.72 20.49 3.41
C TYR A 744 33.47 19.83 4.02
N VAL A 745 33.47 18.49 4.15
CA VAL A 745 32.43 17.74 4.87
C VAL A 745 33.06 17.06 6.08
N TYR A 746 32.41 17.11 7.23
CA TYR A 746 32.86 16.41 8.44
C TYR A 746 32.10 15.09 8.55
N VAL A 747 32.83 13.97 8.59
CA VAL A 747 32.23 12.63 8.54
C VAL A 747 32.84 11.77 9.64
N SER A 748 32.00 11.34 10.58
CA SER A 748 32.35 10.34 11.58
C SER A 748 32.18 8.94 11.02
N ASP A 749 32.46 7.94 11.83
CA ASP A 749 32.10 6.53 11.59
C ASP A 749 30.58 6.29 11.52
N LYS A 750 29.77 7.15 12.16
CA LYS A 750 28.30 6.99 12.23
C LYS A 750 27.56 7.77 11.15
N GLU A 751 27.92 9.04 10.98
CA GLU A 751 27.17 9.96 10.13
C GLU A 751 28.04 11.09 9.55
N SER A 752 27.55 11.70 8.47
CA SER A 752 28.05 12.96 7.92
C SER A 752 27.29 14.15 8.51
N TYR A 753 28.02 15.20 8.91
CA TYR A 753 27.44 16.39 9.50
C TYR A 753 27.18 17.48 8.44
N PRO A 754 25.91 17.84 8.18
CA PRO A 754 25.57 18.92 7.26
C PRO A 754 25.86 20.31 7.85
N GLU A 755 25.60 21.36 7.08
CA GLU A 755 25.70 22.74 7.54
C GLU A 755 24.87 22.98 8.81
N ASN A 756 25.52 23.50 9.87
CA ASN A 756 24.87 23.76 11.14
C ASN A 756 25.41 25.07 11.77
N HIS A 757 24.51 25.93 12.21
CA HIS A 757 24.85 27.23 12.81
C HIS A 757 25.61 27.12 14.14
N SER A 758 25.47 26.00 14.87
CA SER A 758 26.23 25.75 16.11
C SER A 758 27.64 25.22 15.86
N ALA A 759 28.01 24.97 14.60
CA ALA A 759 29.30 24.41 14.24
C ALA A 759 30.43 25.42 14.50
N LYS A 760 31.53 24.94 15.07
CA LYS A 760 32.63 25.81 15.51
C LYS A 760 34.00 25.13 15.44
N LEU A 761 35.00 25.95 15.15
CA LEU A 761 36.41 25.68 15.43
C LEU A 761 36.69 26.15 16.87
N LEU A 762 37.03 25.23 17.76
CA LEU A 762 37.25 25.50 19.17
C LEU A 762 38.52 26.32 19.40
N ALA A 763 38.49 27.19 20.42
CA ALA A 763 39.63 28.00 20.84
C ALA A 763 40.90 27.17 21.16
N GLY A 764 42.05 27.85 21.17
CA GLY A 764 43.35 27.21 21.41
C GLY A 764 43.95 26.54 20.16
N VAL A 765 43.55 27.01 18.97
CA VAL A 765 44.07 26.51 17.68
C VAL A 765 45.53 26.91 17.49
N PHE A 766 45.88 28.15 17.84
CA PHE A 766 47.22 28.69 17.64
C PHE A 766 47.99 28.66 18.97
N GLY A 767 49.22 28.15 18.95
CA GLY A 767 50.12 28.13 20.11
C GLY A 767 51.47 28.76 19.79
N VAL A 768 52.11 29.37 20.80
CA VAL A 768 53.49 29.86 20.72
C VAL A 768 54.23 29.50 22.02
N SER A 769 55.35 28.79 21.90
CA SER A 769 56.23 28.44 23.03
C SER A 769 57.69 28.76 22.73
N GLU A 770 58.53 28.83 23.76
CA GLU A 770 59.98 28.97 23.61
C GLU A 770 60.58 27.70 22.97
N ILE A 771 61.65 27.85 22.17
CA ILE A 771 62.47 26.70 21.76
C ILE A 771 63.31 26.28 22.97
N GLU A 772 63.04 25.10 23.52
CA GLU A 772 63.99 24.43 24.42
C GLU A 772 65.17 23.97 23.55
N GLN A 773 66.35 24.57 23.76
CA GLN A 773 67.61 24.19 23.09
C GLN A 773 68.18 22.88 23.64
#